data_AF-A0A4Q6I9R3-F1
#
_entry.id   AF-A0A4Q6I9R3-F1
#
_cell.length_a   1.000
_cell.length_b   1.000
_cell.length_c   1.000
_cell.angle_alpha   90.00
_cell.angle_beta   90.00
_cell.angle_gamma   90.00
#
_symmetry.space_group_name_H-M   'P 1'
#
loop_
_entity.id
_entity.type
_entity.pdbx_description
1 polymer ?
#
loop_
_entity_poly.entity_id
_entity_poly.type
_entity_poly.pdbx_seq_one_letter_code
_entity_poly.pdbx_strand_id
1 'polypeptide(L)'
;MPSRGRPDLTGPGCRAVVVGTGSHPGDRLAALPSAVPSAKALAEALATECGMGDRVRLLCDPGSPSEVLAALAETVDLAGPTQGRYESGAVVFCHVGHGLRGPGGRLYLATAATRSLTDTAHSVPYDEIERYLSDGPADPLVILDCCFAGNAREPSRPPASDPFGGSRPQGSYLLASALRDTLAYAPEGAEYTLFTGELLNLLREGDAGGPPRLTPGSLYRLLDQRLQGGPARPYGGGTARMAERVLTANRRYTPSPETASTPDDPDAVSPYPGIVPFLPEQHHLFFGREKVTRELLRRVAQTRLGEPLVVIGTSGVGKSSLLRAGLSTAAEDAGLGSVRIVSAPGAQPFRALAEAWAAAVDRPVTEVVRNLEQGRFSRPASDAKAVRAPGVLVVDQLEQYFTHGGDATEQQRFAAALTAADGPRIVLALRADYHDDALRDRHLAPLVARDHFTVPALDDAEVEAAIVGPARYEGLQWEEGVPQILRREVNEERAGGGPGDAAALPFLAHVLREIWLRRRGTTLTYAAYQQAGGIRDAVARTAEGIYADLDDEGRTRLRELMLAMVQVADGEGRLVRRRVSREELAGSEDLLRRLADARLVVVDEQGGAQLGHDSLLYAWQRLQGWIAEVRGDLLRLRRLTEAAESWSDHGSGLWTGTSLDEARALVAAEESARLPVRQVVRDFVTAADQAQRRRRSVTRAWIAGLSALALVAGVLAGWAFYENGQAADRERSLIARELAIKADIMRERDPQKALQLSLAAYRTAQTSETRSSLYAAATTVAPAHLSPARGERKPVLNLAYSPDGEVLAASHRGGRVRLWDVSKPAMPAEAGGFKVDGSAAIAYHPRTRVLAVQTATSLTLWNTTDAMHPERVARLSIAEGTTFTLAFSGDGRTLAAGSEAGRLRLWDVSDPAHPALRVERTIAETEVISLAFTRDGRHLITGNGNEEGDGGQPAQVRLWDLTDPDRPVLRDTERAETVMAVAAHPKRDLVVATGAGGKAAWWEPADGRELRRVEVEEYRDYLGSHPDGIPSLSFSGDGRLLAGADRDNGVHRRDVTGKVSEVENWQSLSALPSGEPAQSVAYSPDSRYLAAGDVAGEIRLWPGRTWASAIEGRVPSIVEAGTSAFSGDGKLVLAQTENADYTTRTRVWDISDLRA
;
A
#
# COMPACT_ATOMS: atom_id res chain seq x y z
N MET A 1 -13.29 -46.35 -6.45
CA MET A 1 -13.39 -45.55 -7.70
C MET A 1 -11.98 -45.36 -8.25
N PRO A 2 -11.79 -45.14 -9.57
CA PRO A 2 -10.48 -44.74 -10.09
C PRO A 2 -10.04 -43.43 -9.43
N SER A 3 -8.76 -43.31 -9.10
CA SER A 3 -8.20 -42.10 -8.50
C SER A 3 -8.36 -40.91 -9.44
N ARG A 4 -9.00 -39.83 -8.98
CA ARG A 4 -8.90 -38.52 -9.65
C ARG A 4 -7.42 -38.13 -9.65
N GLY A 5 -6.79 -38.09 -10.82
CA GLY A 5 -5.40 -37.69 -10.95
C GLY A 5 -5.21 -36.24 -10.47
N ARG A 6 -4.07 -35.96 -9.82
CA ARG A 6 -3.63 -34.57 -9.65
C ARG A 6 -3.48 -33.93 -11.03
N PRO A 7 -3.88 -32.66 -11.24
CA PRO A 7 -3.73 -32.01 -12.53
C PRO A 7 -2.26 -31.93 -12.94
N ASP A 8 -2.00 -32.26 -14.19
CA ASP A 8 -0.68 -32.22 -14.82
C ASP A 8 -0.69 -31.32 -16.08
N LEU A 9 0.36 -31.40 -16.89
CA LEU A 9 0.46 -30.72 -18.20
C LEU A 9 0.06 -31.60 -19.40
N THR A 10 -0.32 -32.86 -19.17
CA THR A 10 -0.75 -33.77 -20.26
C THR A 10 -2.16 -33.42 -20.75
N GLY A 11 -3.06 -32.95 -19.85
CA GLY A 11 -4.45 -32.61 -20.16
C GLY A 11 -4.60 -31.61 -21.32
N PRO A 12 -5.61 -31.75 -22.21
CA PRO A 12 -5.61 -31.13 -23.54
C PRO A 12 -5.61 -29.60 -23.57
N GLY A 13 -6.12 -28.94 -22.53
CA GLY A 13 -6.07 -27.48 -22.38
C GLY A 13 -4.69 -26.93 -21.96
N CYS A 14 -3.68 -27.78 -21.77
CA CYS A 14 -2.33 -27.35 -21.44
C CYS A 14 -1.52 -27.08 -22.72
N ARG A 15 -0.88 -25.91 -22.79
CA ARG A 15 -0.06 -25.44 -23.91
C ARG A 15 1.15 -24.65 -23.42
N ALA A 16 2.18 -24.50 -24.26
CA ALA A 16 3.38 -23.74 -23.94
C ALA A 16 3.84 -22.83 -25.09
N VAL A 17 4.43 -21.69 -24.74
CA VAL A 17 5.26 -20.86 -25.63
C VAL A 17 6.66 -20.81 -25.02
N VAL A 18 7.68 -21.16 -25.80
CA VAL A 18 9.09 -21.10 -25.40
C VAL A 18 9.83 -20.16 -26.35
N VAL A 19 10.50 -19.14 -25.81
CA VAL A 19 11.21 -18.12 -26.57
C VAL A 19 12.71 -18.20 -26.24
N GLY A 20 13.54 -18.44 -27.25
CA GLY A 20 15.00 -18.35 -27.12
C GLY A 20 15.56 -17.20 -27.95
N THR A 21 16.31 -16.29 -27.33
CA THR A 21 16.98 -15.17 -28.02
C THR A 21 18.48 -15.14 -27.70
N GLY A 22 19.28 -15.34 -28.75
CA GLY A 22 20.75 -15.36 -28.67
C GLY A 22 21.45 -14.55 -29.76
N SER A 23 20.78 -14.23 -30.86
CA SER A 23 21.29 -13.38 -31.93
C SER A 23 20.82 -11.93 -31.74
N HIS A 24 21.73 -10.94 -31.82
CA HIS A 24 21.40 -9.52 -31.62
C HIS A 24 22.13 -8.61 -32.64
N PRO A 25 21.58 -7.43 -33.03
CA PRO A 25 22.16 -6.59 -34.08
C PRO A 25 23.16 -5.56 -33.51
N GLY A 26 24.44 -5.93 -33.52
CA GLY A 26 25.57 -5.02 -33.29
C GLY A 26 26.21 -5.11 -31.90
N ASP A 27 27.36 -4.45 -31.77
CA ASP A 27 28.39 -4.72 -30.74
C ASP A 27 28.01 -4.31 -29.30
N ARG A 28 26.78 -3.82 -29.06
CA ARG A 28 26.32 -3.27 -27.77
C ARG A 28 25.45 -4.23 -26.96
N LEU A 29 25.07 -5.39 -27.49
CA LEU A 29 24.47 -6.49 -26.76
C LEU A 29 25.17 -7.79 -27.19
N ALA A 30 25.91 -8.42 -26.27
CA ALA A 30 26.67 -9.62 -26.60
C ALA A 30 25.75 -10.77 -27.04
N ALA A 31 26.10 -11.45 -28.13
CA ALA A 31 25.40 -12.64 -28.56
C ALA A 31 25.43 -13.72 -27.46
N LEU A 32 24.31 -14.42 -27.26
CA LEU A 32 24.12 -15.41 -26.21
C LEU A 32 23.89 -16.79 -26.84
N PRO A 33 24.94 -17.44 -27.39
CA PRO A 33 24.80 -18.59 -28.29
C PRO A 33 24.15 -19.83 -27.65
N SER A 34 24.14 -19.92 -26.31
CA SER A 34 23.50 -20.99 -25.55
C SER A 34 21.99 -20.77 -25.30
N ALA A 35 21.44 -19.57 -25.51
CA ALA A 35 20.02 -19.29 -25.26
C ALA A 35 19.08 -20.01 -26.23
N VAL A 36 19.40 -20.06 -27.52
CA VAL A 36 18.61 -20.77 -28.53
C VAL A 36 18.68 -22.30 -28.36
N PRO A 37 19.85 -22.92 -28.09
CA PRO A 37 19.94 -24.31 -27.63
C PRO A 37 19.15 -24.60 -26.34
N SER A 38 19.30 -23.79 -25.29
CA SER A 38 18.51 -23.91 -24.04
C SER A 38 17.00 -23.92 -24.33
N ALA A 39 16.51 -22.96 -25.11
CA ALA A 39 15.09 -22.88 -25.47
C ALA A 39 14.60 -24.07 -26.30
N LYS A 40 15.42 -24.57 -27.24
CA LYS A 40 15.12 -25.79 -28.02
C LYS A 40 15.02 -27.02 -27.12
N ALA A 41 16.00 -27.23 -26.25
CA ALA A 41 16.03 -28.35 -25.32
C ALA A 41 14.89 -28.27 -24.28
N LEU A 42 14.54 -27.07 -23.81
CA LEU A 42 13.42 -26.86 -22.89
C LEU A 42 12.07 -27.12 -23.58
N ALA A 43 11.89 -26.68 -24.83
CA ALA A 43 10.70 -26.98 -25.62
C ALA A 43 10.56 -28.50 -25.89
N GLU A 44 11.66 -29.19 -26.20
CA GLU A 44 11.70 -30.64 -26.34
C GLU A 44 11.35 -31.35 -25.02
N ALA A 45 11.89 -30.90 -23.88
CA ALA A 45 11.60 -31.47 -22.56
C ALA A 45 10.13 -31.26 -22.15
N LEU A 46 9.53 -30.09 -22.45
CA LEU A 46 8.09 -29.87 -22.24
C LEU A 46 7.25 -30.79 -23.15
N ALA A 47 7.64 -30.96 -24.41
CA ALA A 47 6.93 -31.81 -25.36
C ALA A 47 6.99 -33.30 -24.99
N THR A 48 8.16 -33.78 -24.57
CA THR A 48 8.44 -35.21 -24.29
C THR A 48 8.26 -35.57 -22.82
N GLU A 49 9.04 -34.99 -21.91
CA GLU A 49 9.07 -35.33 -20.49
C GLU A 49 7.85 -34.84 -19.73
N CYS A 50 7.32 -33.65 -20.06
CA CYS A 50 6.06 -33.14 -19.50
C CYS A 50 4.82 -33.54 -20.31
N GLY A 51 4.98 -34.38 -21.35
CA GLY A 51 3.87 -34.95 -22.13
C GLY A 51 3.01 -33.95 -22.92
N MET A 52 3.52 -32.75 -23.20
CA MET A 52 2.75 -31.71 -23.91
C MET A 52 2.63 -31.98 -25.42
N GLY A 53 3.56 -32.74 -26.02
CA GLY A 53 3.56 -33.08 -27.44
C GLY A 53 3.65 -31.85 -28.37
N ASP A 54 2.80 -31.81 -29.39
CA ASP A 54 2.69 -30.75 -30.39
C ASP A 54 2.14 -29.40 -29.84
N ARG A 55 1.79 -29.33 -28.56
CA ARG A 55 1.22 -28.15 -27.90
C ARG A 55 2.28 -27.19 -27.33
N VAL A 56 3.55 -27.38 -27.69
CA VAL A 56 4.67 -26.51 -27.34
C VAL A 56 5.10 -25.71 -28.58
N ARG A 57 4.89 -24.39 -28.55
CA ARG A 57 5.31 -23.47 -29.61
C ARG A 57 6.66 -22.86 -29.28
N LEU A 58 7.68 -23.20 -30.08
CA LEU A 58 9.02 -22.64 -29.98
C LEU A 58 9.16 -21.42 -30.90
N LEU A 59 9.68 -20.31 -30.37
CA LEU A 59 10.24 -19.18 -31.10
C LEU A 59 11.76 -19.15 -30.88
N CYS A 60 12.53 -18.96 -31.94
CA CYS A 60 13.98 -18.79 -31.89
C CYS A 60 14.34 -17.50 -32.61
N ASP A 61 15.06 -16.60 -31.94
CA ASP A 61 15.45 -15.28 -32.44
C ASP A 61 14.28 -14.50 -33.11
N PRO A 62 13.10 -14.36 -32.45
CA PRO A 62 11.97 -13.57 -32.98
C PRO A 62 12.41 -12.15 -33.36
N GLY A 63 11.95 -11.67 -34.51
CA GLY A 63 12.39 -10.41 -35.13
C GLY A 63 11.67 -9.17 -34.58
N SER A 64 10.66 -9.32 -33.73
CA SER A 64 9.95 -8.20 -33.10
C SER A 64 9.24 -8.58 -31.81
N PRO A 65 8.93 -7.62 -30.90
CA PRO A 65 8.11 -7.89 -29.73
C PRO A 65 6.70 -8.40 -30.08
N SER A 66 6.13 -7.91 -31.19
CA SER A 66 4.79 -8.31 -31.66
C SER A 66 4.70 -9.80 -32.04
N GLU A 67 5.79 -10.42 -32.47
CA GLU A 67 5.85 -11.85 -32.80
C GLU A 67 5.67 -12.72 -31.55
N VAL A 68 6.32 -12.34 -30.44
CA VAL A 68 6.18 -13.02 -29.13
C VAL A 68 4.79 -12.84 -28.56
N LEU A 69 4.24 -11.60 -28.60
CA LEU A 69 2.91 -11.30 -28.07
C LEU A 69 1.80 -11.98 -28.88
N ALA A 70 1.91 -12.03 -30.21
CA ALA A 70 0.95 -12.74 -31.06
C ALA A 70 0.98 -14.26 -30.80
N ALA A 71 2.19 -14.85 -30.66
CA ALA A 71 2.34 -16.26 -30.33
C ALA A 71 1.77 -16.62 -28.95
N LEU A 72 1.91 -15.74 -27.97
CA LEU A 72 1.31 -15.88 -26.65
C LEU A 72 -0.23 -15.78 -26.71
N ALA A 73 -0.77 -14.74 -27.34
CA ALA A 73 -2.22 -14.52 -27.45
C ALA A 73 -2.93 -15.72 -28.10
N GLU A 74 -2.42 -16.20 -29.24
CA GLU A 74 -2.95 -17.39 -29.92
C GLU A 74 -2.89 -18.64 -29.03
N THR A 75 -1.85 -18.77 -28.20
CA THR A 75 -1.70 -19.92 -27.28
C THR A 75 -2.65 -19.83 -26.08
N VAL A 76 -2.95 -18.63 -25.59
CA VAL A 76 -3.94 -18.37 -24.53
C VAL A 76 -5.36 -18.65 -25.03
N ASP A 77 -5.71 -18.19 -26.23
CA ASP A 77 -7.01 -18.46 -26.86
C ASP A 77 -7.21 -19.97 -27.09
N LEU A 78 -6.20 -20.66 -27.63
CA LEU A 78 -6.23 -22.11 -27.87
C LEU A 78 -6.17 -22.96 -26.59
N ALA A 79 -5.92 -22.35 -25.42
CA ALA A 79 -6.03 -22.99 -24.09
C ALA A 79 -7.41 -22.80 -23.43
N GLY A 80 -8.33 -22.10 -24.10
CA GLY A 80 -9.71 -21.89 -23.64
C GLY A 80 -10.58 -23.16 -23.62
N PRO A 81 -11.68 -23.16 -22.85
CA PRO A 81 -12.54 -24.33 -22.67
C PRO A 81 -13.36 -24.63 -23.94
N THR A 82 -13.00 -25.70 -24.65
CA THR A 82 -13.83 -26.29 -25.72
C THR A 82 -15.13 -26.86 -25.15
N GLN A 83 -16.24 -26.72 -25.90
CA GLN A 83 -17.58 -27.17 -25.50
C GLN A 83 -17.58 -28.62 -24.95
N GLY A 84 -17.94 -28.77 -23.67
CA GLY A 84 -18.18 -30.08 -23.04
C GLY A 84 -17.23 -30.50 -21.93
N ARG A 85 -16.16 -29.74 -21.60
CA ARG A 85 -15.30 -30.02 -20.43
C ARG A 85 -14.98 -28.78 -19.61
N TYR A 86 -15.31 -28.84 -18.31
CA TYR A 86 -14.92 -27.85 -17.29
C TYR A 86 -13.60 -28.25 -16.63
N GLU A 87 -12.52 -28.36 -17.41
CA GLU A 87 -11.17 -28.66 -16.90
C GLU A 87 -10.23 -27.48 -17.25
N SER A 88 -9.77 -26.73 -16.24
CA SER A 88 -8.87 -25.59 -16.44
C SER A 88 -7.52 -26.03 -17.01
N GLY A 89 -7.21 -25.52 -18.20
CA GLY A 89 -5.91 -25.68 -18.84
C GLY A 89 -4.76 -25.01 -18.07
N ALA A 90 -3.58 -25.02 -18.68
CA ALA A 90 -2.43 -24.24 -18.23
C ALA A 90 -1.68 -23.65 -19.42
N VAL A 91 -1.19 -22.42 -19.28
CA VAL A 91 -0.33 -21.78 -20.29
C VAL A 91 1.06 -21.60 -19.69
N VAL A 92 2.04 -22.33 -20.22
CA VAL A 92 3.44 -22.22 -19.82
C VAL A 92 4.12 -21.19 -20.74
N PHE A 93 4.62 -20.09 -20.17
CA PHE A 93 5.45 -19.13 -20.92
C PHE A 93 6.90 -19.24 -20.45
N CYS A 94 7.82 -19.59 -21.35
CA CYS A 94 9.24 -19.67 -21.08
C CYS A 94 10.01 -18.64 -21.93
N HIS A 95 10.95 -17.92 -21.32
CA HIS A 95 11.91 -17.08 -22.03
C HIS A 95 13.34 -17.40 -21.58
N VAL A 96 14.25 -17.59 -22.54
CA VAL A 96 15.68 -17.74 -22.33
C VAL A 96 16.41 -16.72 -23.21
N GLY A 97 17.17 -15.81 -22.61
CA GLY A 97 17.80 -14.71 -23.36
C GLY A 97 18.30 -13.58 -22.46
N HIS A 98 18.59 -12.43 -23.06
CA HIS A 98 18.88 -11.22 -22.29
C HIS A 98 17.61 -10.61 -21.70
N GLY A 99 17.70 -10.25 -20.43
CA GLY A 99 16.70 -9.42 -19.75
C GLY A 99 17.25 -8.01 -19.57
N LEU A 100 16.42 -7.01 -19.85
CA LEU A 100 16.75 -5.59 -19.81
C LEU A 100 16.00 -4.92 -18.67
N ARG A 101 16.60 -3.87 -18.10
CA ARG A 101 16.01 -3.04 -17.04
C ARG A 101 15.51 -1.74 -17.65
N GLY A 102 14.22 -1.68 -17.94
CA GLY A 102 13.57 -0.51 -18.54
C GLY A 102 13.15 0.56 -17.53
N PRO A 103 12.42 1.61 -17.98
CA PRO A 103 11.91 2.67 -17.13
C PRO A 103 11.17 2.16 -15.88
N GLY A 104 11.40 2.81 -14.75
CA GLY A 104 10.87 2.37 -13.45
C GLY A 104 11.42 1.04 -12.94
N GLY A 105 12.52 0.53 -13.50
CA GLY A 105 13.15 -0.74 -13.09
C GLY A 105 12.43 -2.00 -13.60
N ARG A 106 11.46 -1.85 -14.51
CA ARG A 106 10.64 -2.96 -15.04
C ARG A 106 11.45 -3.89 -15.93
N LEU A 107 11.07 -5.16 -15.96
CA LEU A 107 11.71 -6.17 -16.80
C LEU A 107 11.22 -6.06 -18.25
N TYR A 108 12.17 -6.09 -19.18
CA TYR A 108 11.92 -6.26 -20.61
C TYR A 108 12.71 -7.48 -21.11
N LEU A 109 12.13 -8.26 -22.03
CA LEU A 109 12.71 -9.49 -22.58
C LEU A 109 13.26 -9.22 -23.99
N ALA A 110 14.54 -9.54 -24.24
CA ALA A 110 15.18 -9.25 -25.52
C ALA A 110 14.53 -10.02 -26.69
N THR A 111 14.56 -9.41 -27.89
CA THR A 111 14.28 -10.05 -29.18
C THR A 111 15.51 -9.98 -30.07
N ALA A 112 15.48 -10.63 -31.24
CA ALA A 112 16.60 -10.56 -32.18
C ALA A 112 16.80 -9.18 -32.82
N ALA A 113 15.87 -8.24 -32.61
CA ALA A 113 16.03 -6.84 -33.01
C ALA A 113 16.67 -5.95 -31.92
N THR A 114 16.78 -6.43 -30.67
CA THR A 114 17.33 -5.69 -29.52
C THR A 114 18.84 -5.50 -29.63
N ARG A 115 19.32 -4.24 -29.53
CA ARG A 115 20.72 -3.86 -29.85
C ARG A 115 21.60 -3.50 -28.65
N SER A 116 21.01 -3.22 -27.48
CA SER A 116 21.73 -2.89 -26.24
C SER A 116 20.90 -3.28 -25.02
N LEU A 117 21.52 -3.34 -23.84
CA LEU A 117 20.84 -3.55 -22.54
C LEU A 117 19.83 -2.42 -22.16
N THR A 118 19.73 -1.37 -22.97
CA THR A 118 18.81 -0.23 -22.83
C THR A 118 17.78 -0.12 -23.96
N ASP A 119 17.82 -1.01 -24.95
CA ASP A 119 16.95 -0.97 -26.14
C ASP A 119 15.55 -1.54 -25.85
N THR A 120 14.76 -0.79 -25.08
CA THR A 120 13.40 -1.16 -24.73
C THR A 120 12.49 -1.27 -25.96
N ALA A 121 12.68 -0.40 -26.96
CA ALA A 121 11.83 -0.29 -28.15
C ALA A 121 11.77 -1.58 -29.01
N HIS A 122 12.84 -2.37 -29.01
CA HIS A 122 12.90 -3.66 -29.73
C HIS A 122 12.80 -4.86 -28.79
N SER A 123 12.29 -4.70 -27.57
CA SER A 123 12.16 -5.76 -26.55
C SER A 123 10.72 -5.87 -26.05
N VAL A 124 10.35 -7.01 -25.45
CA VAL A 124 8.99 -7.25 -24.94
C VAL A 124 8.88 -6.76 -23.49
N PRO A 125 8.07 -5.74 -23.15
CA PRO A 125 7.80 -5.40 -21.75
C PRO A 125 7.12 -6.58 -21.05
N TYR A 126 7.63 -7.00 -19.88
CA TYR A 126 7.07 -8.14 -19.16
C TYR A 126 5.62 -7.90 -18.73
N ASP A 127 5.26 -6.67 -18.37
CA ASP A 127 3.89 -6.26 -18.01
C ASP A 127 2.82 -6.64 -19.07
N GLU A 128 3.20 -6.70 -20.35
CA GLU A 128 2.32 -7.16 -21.43
C GLU A 128 2.12 -8.69 -21.39
N ILE A 129 3.19 -9.45 -21.12
CA ILE A 129 3.11 -10.91 -20.87
C ILE A 129 2.23 -11.18 -19.64
N GLU A 130 2.44 -10.43 -18.55
CA GLU A 130 1.64 -10.49 -17.33
C GLU A 130 0.15 -10.23 -17.62
N ARG A 131 -0.17 -9.22 -18.45
CA ARG A 131 -1.54 -8.91 -18.86
C ARG A 131 -2.18 -10.04 -19.66
N TYR A 132 -1.53 -10.52 -20.73
CA TYR A 132 -2.08 -11.60 -21.57
C TYR A 132 -2.34 -12.90 -20.78
N LEU A 133 -1.46 -13.23 -19.82
CA LEU A 133 -1.65 -14.39 -18.94
C LEU A 133 -2.75 -14.14 -17.89
N SER A 134 -2.84 -12.93 -17.32
CA SER A 134 -3.85 -12.56 -16.32
C SER A 134 -5.26 -12.43 -16.88
N ASP A 135 -5.44 -12.06 -18.15
CA ASP A 135 -6.77 -11.96 -18.79
C ASP A 135 -7.28 -13.30 -19.35
N GLY A 136 -6.38 -14.27 -19.56
CA GLY A 136 -6.68 -15.58 -20.11
C GLY A 136 -7.63 -16.47 -19.28
N PRO A 137 -8.08 -17.63 -19.83
CA PRO A 137 -8.96 -18.58 -19.15
C PRO A 137 -8.23 -19.75 -18.45
N ALA A 138 -6.92 -19.91 -18.68
CA ALA A 138 -6.11 -21.06 -18.23
C ALA A 138 -5.06 -20.63 -17.18
N ASP A 139 -4.70 -21.53 -16.25
CA ASP A 139 -3.82 -21.24 -15.12
C ASP A 139 -2.35 -21.01 -15.60
N PRO A 140 -1.72 -19.83 -15.45
CA PRO A 140 -0.42 -19.57 -16.08
C PRO A 140 0.79 -20.02 -15.25
N LEU A 141 1.83 -20.50 -15.93
CA LEU A 141 3.15 -20.85 -15.37
C LEU A 141 4.23 -20.11 -16.16
N VAL A 142 5.03 -19.28 -15.49
CA VAL A 142 6.07 -18.45 -16.12
C VAL A 142 7.45 -18.97 -15.73
N ILE A 143 8.35 -19.13 -16.71
CA ILE A 143 9.76 -19.52 -16.50
C ILE A 143 10.67 -18.52 -17.21
N LEU A 144 11.54 -17.83 -16.47
CA LEU A 144 12.41 -16.77 -16.99
C LEU A 144 13.89 -17.09 -16.71
N ASP A 145 14.63 -17.45 -17.75
CA ASP A 145 16.10 -17.56 -17.70
C ASP A 145 16.74 -16.33 -18.38
N CYS A 146 16.74 -15.20 -17.66
CA CYS A 146 17.26 -13.92 -18.13
C CYS A 146 17.69 -13.00 -16.97
N CYS A 147 18.52 -12.00 -17.27
CA CYS A 147 18.92 -11.00 -16.27
C CYS A 147 17.72 -10.21 -15.74
N PHE A 148 17.77 -9.81 -14.47
CA PHE A 148 16.71 -9.08 -13.76
C PHE A 148 15.36 -9.81 -13.68
N ALA A 149 15.32 -11.13 -13.93
CA ALA A 149 14.08 -11.91 -13.94
C ALA A 149 13.25 -11.79 -12.65
N GLY A 150 13.88 -11.61 -11.48
CA GLY A 150 13.18 -11.38 -10.20
C GLY A 150 12.42 -10.03 -10.10
N ASN A 151 12.61 -9.12 -11.07
CA ASN A 151 11.79 -7.90 -11.19
C ASN A 151 10.44 -8.18 -11.88
N ALA A 152 10.25 -9.36 -12.47
CA ALA A 152 8.95 -9.84 -12.93
C ALA A 152 7.96 -10.01 -11.76
N ARG A 153 6.67 -9.97 -12.09
CA ARG A 153 5.57 -10.25 -11.17
C ARG A 153 4.85 -11.54 -11.55
N GLU A 154 4.24 -12.18 -10.57
CA GLU A 154 3.29 -13.27 -10.81
C GLU A 154 2.02 -12.70 -11.47
N PRO A 155 1.55 -13.27 -12.61
CA PRO A 155 0.27 -12.89 -13.21
C PRO A 155 -0.86 -13.00 -12.19
N SER A 156 -1.49 -11.86 -11.88
CA SER A 156 -2.45 -11.72 -10.78
C SER A 156 -3.56 -10.72 -11.12
N ARG A 157 -4.70 -10.81 -10.42
CA ARG A 157 -5.85 -9.91 -10.63
C ARG A 157 -6.20 -9.08 -9.38
N PRO A 158 -6.66 -7.83 -9.55
CA PRO A 158 -7.25 -7.08 -8.45
C PRO A 158 -8.58 -7.70 -7.98
N PRO A 159 -8.87 -7.73 -6.67
CA PRO A 159 -9.94 -8.54 -6.06
C PRO A 159 -11.38 -8.06 -6.32
N ALA A 160 -11.61 -7.17 -7.30
CA ALA A 160 -12.87 -6.46 -7.51
C ALA A 160 -13.59 -6.85 -8.82
N SER A 161 -13.39 -8.06 -9.35
CA SER A 161 -13.75 -8.39 -10.74
C SER A 161 -14.39 -9.78 -11.00
N ASP A 162 -15.37 -10.20 -10.18
CA ASP A 162 -16.45 -11.08 -10.70
C ASP A 162 -17.80 -10.86 -9.99
N PRO A 163 -18.82 -10.29 -10.68
CA PRO A 163 -20.20 -10.29 -10.20
C PRO A 163 -21.03 -11.51 -10.67
N PHE A 164 -20.64 -12.20 -11.76
CA PHE A 164 -21.47 -13.21 -12.46
C PHE A 164 -20.69 -14.31 -13.21
N GLY A 165 -19.77 -15.00 -12.54
CA GLY A 165 -19.41 -16.40 -12.77
C GLY A 165 -18.90 -16.77 -14.17
N GLY A 166 -17.64 -16.42 -14.47
CA GLY A 166 -16.93 -16.90 -15.66
C GLY A 166 -15.73 -17.79 -15.31
N SER A 167 -15.69 -19.04 -15.80
CA SER A 167 -14.55 -19.96 -15.56
C SER A 167 -13.25 -19.41 -16.16
N ARG A 168 -12.38 -18.92 -15.26
CA ARG A 168 -11.12 -18.19 -15.49
C ARG A 168 -10.09 -18.65 -14.42
N PRO A 169 -8.78 -18.36 -14.56
CA PRO A 169 -7.74 -19.07 -13.80
C PRO A 169 -7.84 -18.88 -12.28
N GLN A 170 -7.42 -19.93 -11.57
CA GLN A 170 -7.51 -20.07 -10.12
C GLN A 170 -6.13 -20.23 -9.46
N GLY A 171 -5.05 -20.05 -10.22
CA GLY A 171 -3.69 -20.04 -9.70
C GLY A 171 -2.65 -19.74 -10.78
N SER A 172 -1.52 -19.22 -10.34
CA SER A 172 -0.39 -18.79 -11.15
C SER A 172 0.92 -19.21 -10.47
N TYR A 173 2.04 -19.21 -11.21
CA TYR A 173 3.38 -19.40 -10.64
C TYR A 173 4.47 -18.80 -11.54
N LEU A 174 5.50 -18.23 -10.92
CA LEU A 174 6.69 -17.66 -11.55
C LEU A 174 7.94 -18.39 -11.03
N LEU A 175 8.79 -18.83 -11.97
CA LEU A 175 10.12 -19.39 -11.72
C LEU A 175 11.16 -18.59 -12.50
N ALA A 176 12.05 -17.89 -11.81
CA ALA A 176 13.08 -17.03 -12.38
C ALA A 176 14.49 -17.57 -12.08
N SER A 177 15.46 -17.33 -12.97
CA SER A 177 16.87 -17.73 -12.77
C SER A 177 17.70 -16.77 -11.91
N ALA A 178 17.15 -15.58 -11.64
CA ALA A 178 17.80 -14.47 -10.96
C ALA A 178 16.84 -13.79 -9.95
N LEU A 179 17.37 -13.34 -8.82
CA LEU A 179 16.69 -12.46 -7.86
C LEU A 179 16.55 -11.03 -8.40
N ARG A 180 15.80 -10.19 -7.69
CA ARG A 180 15.62 -8.76 -8.03
C ARG A 180 16.95 -8.05 -8.23
N ASP A 181 17.03 -7.30 -9.32
CA ASP A 181 18.21 -6.55 -9.76
C ASP A 181 19.53 -7.35 -9.90
N THR A 182 19.46 -8.69 -9.97
CA THR A 182 20.62 -9.57 -10.23
C THR A 182 20.68 -10.08 -11.67
N LEU A 183 21.87 -10.50 -12.12
CA LEU A 183 22.10 -11.05 -13.45
C LEU A 183 21.90 -12.57 -13.47
N ALA A 184 21.43 -13.10 -14.60
CA ALA A 184 21.48 -14.54 -14.90
C ALA A 184 22.87 -14.91 -15.46
N TYR A 185 23.23 -16.20 -15.40
CA TYR A 185 24.56 -16.67 -15.81
C TYR A 185 24.50 -17.70 -16.94
N ALA A 186 25.24 -17.40 -18.01
CA ALA A 186 25.56 -18.33 -19.09
C ALA A 186 27.07 -18.56 -19.11
N PRO A 187 27.56 -19.79 -18.91
CA PRO A 187 29.00 -20.07 -18.98
C PRO A 187 29.49 -19.94 -20.43
N GLU A 188 30.66 -19.34 -20.62
CA GLU A 188 31.26 -19.18 -21.95
C GLU A 188 31.57 -20.55 -22.58
N GLY A 189 31.10 -20.78 -23.80
CA GLY A 189 31.28 -22.04 -24.52
C GLY A 189 30.41 -23.22 -24.06
N ALA A 190 29.53 -23.06 -23.07
CA ALA A 190 28.59 -24.10 -22.66
C ALA A 190 27.43 -24.27 -23.65
N GLU A 191 26.90 -25.49 -23.78
CA GLU A 191 25.74 -25.79 -24.64
C GLU A 191 24.47 -25.10 -24.17
N TYR A 192 24.26 -25.01 -22.85
CA TYR A 192 23.09 -24.40 -22.21
C TYR A 192 23.49 -23.28 -21.24
N THR A 193 22.58 -22.35 -21.02
CA THR A 193 22.59 -21.41 -19.88
C THR A 193 22.56 -22.18 -18.54
N LEU A 194 23.17 -21.66 -17.48
CA LEU A 194 23.39 -22.44 -16.24
C LEU A 194 22.07 -22.91 -15.59
N PHE A 195 21.08 -22.02 -15.54
CA PHE A 195 19.79 -22.34 -14.95
C PHE A 195 18.98 -23.30 -15.82
N THR A 196 18.85 -23.05 -17.13
CA THR A 196 18.14 -23.99 -18.01
C THR A 196 18.85 -25.35 -18.11
N GLY A 197 20.18 -25.39 -18.03
CA GLY A 197 20.95 -26.64 -17.94
C GLY A 197 20.55 -27.50 -16.73
N GLU A 198 20.52 -26.92 -15.51
CA GLU A 198 20.08 -27.67 -14.34
C GLU A 198 18.58 -27.99 -14.34
N LEU A 199 17.74 -27.13 -14.91
CA LEU A 199 16.32 -27.42 -15.14
C LEU A 199 16.13 -28.62 -16.08
N LEU A 200 16.94 -28.72 -17.13
CA LEU A 200 16.95 -29.86 -18.06
C LEU A 200 17.46 -31.13 -17.38
N ASN A 201 18.51 -31.04 -16.56
CA ASN A 201 19.02 -32.18 -15.78
C ASN A 201 17.94 -32.73 -14.84
N LEU A 202 17.20 -31.85 -14.16
CA LEU A 202 16.07 -32.24 -13.31
C LEU A 202 14.90 -32.85 -14.10
N LEU A 203 14.50 -32.26 -15.23
CA LEU A 203 13.38 -32.78 -16.04
C LEU A 203 13.71 -34.10 -16.76
N ARG A 204 14.94 -34.26 -17.28
CA ARG A 204 15.35 -35.44 -18.05
C ARG A 204 15.84 -36.59 -17.16
N GLU A 205 16.61 -36.31 -16.11
CA GLU A 205 17.21 -37.34 -15.26
C GLU A 205 16.55 -37.51 -13.88
N GLY A 206 15.93 -36.46 -13.36
CA GLY A 206 15.41 -36.43 -11.99
C GLY A 206 16.49 -36.22 -10.92
N ASP A 207 16.08 -36.37 -9.66
CA ASP A 207 16.92 -36.21 -8.48
C ASP A 207 16.64 -37.28 -7.42
N ALA A 208 17.67 -37.85 -6.79
CA ALA A 208 17.51 -38.93 -5.82
C ALA A 208 16.95 -38.46 -4.46
N GLY A 209 17.16 -37.19 -4.08
CA GLY A 209 16.53 -36.54 -2.93
C GLY A 209 15.23 -35.81 -3.28
N GLY A 210 14.90 -35.70 -4.57
CA GLY A 210 13.66 -35.06 -5.04
C GLY A 210 12.39 -35.87 -4.73
N PRO A 211 11.21 -35.21 -4.65
CA PRO A 211 9.92 -35.88 -4.49
C PRO A 211 9.60 -36.80 -5.69
N PRO A 212 8.68 -37.78 -5.56
CA PRO A 212 8.35 -38.73 -6.64
C PRO A 212 7.72 -38.11 -7.90
N ARG A 213 7.28 -36.85 -7.84
CA ARG A 213 6.80 -36.07 -8.98
C ARG A 213 7.41 -34.67 -8.92
N LEU A 214 7.84 -34.17 -10.07
CA LEU A 214 8.38 -32.83 -10.20
C LEU A 214 7.23 -31.86 -10.51
N THR A 215 7.09 -30.86 -9.63
CA THR A 215 6.19 -29.71 -9.72
C THR A 215 7.01 -28.41 -9.73
N PRO A 216 6.47 -27.24 -10.13
CA PRO A 216 7.20 -25.97 -10.13
C PRO A 216 7.86 -25.64 -8.78
N GLY A 217 7.12 -25.83 -7.67
CA GLY A 217 7.64 -25.61 -6.32
C GLY A 217 8.75 -26.58 -5.91
N SER A 218 8.75 -27.82 -6.43
CA SER A 218 9.85 -28.76 -6.19
C SER A 218 11.08 -28.46 -7.05
N LEU A 219 10.89 -28.01 -8.30
CA LEU A 219 11.98 -27.63 -9.19
C LEU A 219 12.68 -26.38 -8.66
N TYR A 220 11.94 -25.38 -8.19
CA TYR A 220 12.52 -24.21 -7.51
C TYR A 220 13.47 -24.62 -6.37
N ARG A 221 13.02 -25.51 -5.47
CA ARG A 221 13.86 -25.95 -4.33
C ARG A 221 15.10 -26.74 -4.76
N LEU A 222 14.97 -27.62 -5.75
CA LEU A 222 16.11 -28.39 -6.27
C LEU A 222 17.10 -27.50 -7.05
N LEU A 223 16.61 -26.47 -7.73
CA LEU A 223 17.43 -25.46 -8.40
C LEU A 223 18.13 -24.54 -7.39
N ASP A 224 17.46 -24.07 -6.33
CA ASP A 224 18.11 -23.34 -5.22
C ASP A 224 19.22 -24.20 -4.62
N GLN A 225 18.93 -25.45 -4.27
CA GLN A 225 19.90 -26.36 -3.67
C GLN A 225 21.12 -26.64 -4.58
N ARG A 226 20.93 -26.82 -5.90
CA ARG A 226 22.03 -27.07 -6.83
C ARG A 226 22.82 -25.81 -7.22
N LEU A 227 22.20 -24.63 -7.12
CA LEU A 227 22.82 -23.33 -7.47
C LEU A 227 23.29 -22.54 -6.23
N GLN A 228 23.10 -23.05 -5.01
CA GLN A 228 23.58 -22.45 -3.77
C GLN A 228 25.09 -22.22 -3.79
N GLY A 229 25.50 -20.96 -3.61
CA GLY A 229 26.90 -20.52 -3.72
C GLY A 229 27.38 -20.27 -5.16
N GLY A 230 26.56 -20.58 -6.17
CA GLY A 230 26.83 -20.30 -7.58
C GLY A 230 26.52 -18.85 -8.02
N PRO A 231 26.78 -18.52 -9.29
CA PRO A 231 26.55 -17.18 -9.84
C PRO A 231 25.07 -16.89 -10.17
N ALA A 232 24.27 -17.93 -10.42
CA ALA A 232 22.82 -17.81 -10.59
C ALA A 232 22.10 -17.94 -9.23
N ARG A 233 21.00 -17.21 -9.03
CA ARG A 233 20.20 -17.25 -7.80
C ARG A 233 18.73 -17.37 -8.16
N PRO A 234 18.19 -18.59 -8.25
CA PRO A 234 16.82 -18.79 -8.68
C PRO A 234 15.81 -18.21 -7.68
N TYR A 235 14.62 -17.89 -8.17
CA TYR A 235 13.49 -17.42 -7.39
C TYR A 235 12.23 -18.16 -7.85
N GLY A 236 11.39 -18.58 -6.92
CA GLY A 236 10.14 -19.28 -7.21
C GLY A 236 9.03 -18.80 -6.30
N GLY A 237 7.92 -18.35 -6.89
CA GLY A 237 6.79 -17.79 -6.15
C GLY A 237 5.47 -17.98 -6.91
N GLY A 238 4.43 -18.33 -6.15
CA GLY A 238 3.05 -18.29 -6.65
C GLY A 238 2.10 -19.18 -5.88
N THR A 239 0.87 -19.32 -6.38
CA THR A 239 -0.20 -20.00 -5.63
C THR A 239 0.08 -21.49 -5.45
N ALA A 240 -0.26 -22.01 -4.27
CA ALA A 240 0.00 -23.41 -3.88
C ALA A 240 -0.52 -24.44 -4.91
N ARG A 241 -1.68 -24.15 -5.53
CA ARG A 241 -2.28 -25.00 -6.58
C ARG A 241 -1.40 -25.16 -7.80
N MET A 242 -0.74 -24.09 -8.27
CA MET A 242 0.18 -24.20 -9.42
C MET A 242 1.55 -24.70 -8.97
N ALA A 243 2.02 -24.30 -7.78
CA ALA A 243 3.25 -24.83 -7.19
C ALA A 243 3.25 -26.37 -7.03
N GLU A 244 2.06 -26.98 -6.84
CA GLU A 244 1.83 -28.43 -6.80
C GLU A 244 1.42 -29.09 -8.14
N ARG A 245 1.23 -28.33 -9.23
CA ARG A 245 0.83 -28.91 -10.53
C ARG A 245 1.95 -29.81 -11.06
N VAL A 246 1.59 -31.00 -11.54
CA VAL A 246 2.60 -32.01 -11.93
C VAL A 246 3.15 -31.69 -13.32
N LEU A 247 4.47 -31.56 -13.42
CA LEU A 247 5.20 -31.40 -14.67
C LEU A 247 5.58 -32.77 -15.22
N THR A 248 6.32 -33.56 -14.44
CA THR A 248 6.70 -34.95 -14.80
C THR A 248 6.94 -35.83 -13.57
N ALA A 249 7.22 -37.12 -13.79
CA ALA A 249 7.61 -38.07 -12.74
C ALA A 249 9.14 -37.99 -12.47
N ASN A 250 9.55 -38.09 -11.21
CA ASN A 250 10.97 -38.04 -10.88
C ASN A 250 11.62 -39.42 -11.13
N ARG A 251 12.39 -39.52 -12.22
CA ARG A 251 13.03 -40.76 -12.69
C ARG A 251 14.09 -41.34 -11.75
N ARG A 252 14.68 -40.53 -10.86
CA ARG A 252 15.69 -40.96 -9.87
C ARG A 252 15.13 -41.13 -8.45
N TYR A 253 13.83 -40.87 -8.24
CA TYR A 253 13.19 -41.15 -6.96
C TYR A 253 13.29 -42.64 -6.62
N THR A 254 14.03 -42.95 -5.56
CA THR A 254 14.10 -44.30 -5.01
C THR A 254 13.11 -44.40 -3.86
N PRO A 255 12.07 -45.26 -3.93
CA PRO A 255 11.14 -45.43 -2.81
C PRO A 255 11.88 -46.06 -1.62
N SER A 256 12.22 -45.22 -0.64
CA SER A 256 12.66 -45.68 0.68
C SER A 256 11.53 -46.53 1.29
N PRO A 257 11.81 -47.72 1.86
CA PRO A 257 10.77 -48.67 2.25
C PRO A 257 9.77 -48.03 3.22
N GLU A 258 8.49 -48.07 2.81
CA GLU A 258 7.37 -47.50 3.55
C GLU A 258 7.10 -48.32 4.81
N THR A 259 7.53 -47.78 5.94
CA THR A 259 6.85 -47.96 7.22
C THR A 259 6.41 -46.60 7.70
N ALA A 260 5.11 -46.34 7.61
CA ALA A 260 4.47 -45.29 8.36
C ALA A 260 4.49 -45.68 9.84
N SER A 261 5.50 -45.22 10.57
CA SER A 261 5.51 -45.28 12.02
C SER A 261 4.42 -44.35 12.53
N THR A 262 3.34 -44.93 13.07
CA THR A 262 2.50 -44.24 14.07
C THR A 262 3.36 -43.72 15.21
N PRO A 263 2.94 -42.69 15.96
CA PRO A 263 3.63 -42.30 17.18
C PRO A 263 3.77 -43.52 18.11
N ASP A 264 5.00 -43.88 18.49
CA ASP A 264 5.28 -45.08 19.29
C ASP A 264 4.72 -45.01 20.73
N ASP A 265 4.27 -43.82 21.14
CA ASP A 265 3.60 -43.57 22.43
C ASP A 265 2.62 -42.37 22.26
N PRO A 266 1.31 -42.55 22.53
CA PRO A 266 0.32 -41.46 22.49
C PRO A 266 0.39 -40.52 23.71
N ASP A 267 0.98 -40.96 24.83
CA ASP A 267 1.14 -40.16 26.06
C ASP A 267 2.46 -39.36 26.07
N ALA A 268 3.31 -39.53 25.05
CA ALA A 268 4.57 -38.81 24.90
C ALA A 268 4.35 -37.29 24.82
N VAL A 269 5.08 -36.54 25.65
CA VAL A 269 5.02 -35.08 25.69
C VAL A 269 5.94 -34.47 24.63
N SER A 270 5.41 -33.56 23.81
CA SER A 270 6.22 -32.79 22.85
C SER A 270 7.16 -31.82 23.58
N PRO A 271 8.47 -31.80 23.28
CA PRO A 271 9.41 -30.80 23.80
C PRO A 271 9.11 -29.39 23.30
N TYR A 272 8.31 -29.25 22.23
CA TYR A 272 7.81 -28.00 21.71
C TYR A 272 6.33 -27.81 22.08
N PRO A 273 5.97 -26.78 22.86
CA PRO A 273 4.59 -26.59 23.36
C PRO A 273 3.59 -26.10 22.29
N GLY A 274 4.07 -25.77 21.08
CA GLY A 274 3.28 -25.15 20.02
C GLY A 274 3.12 -23.65 20.24
N ILE A 275 1.95 -23.13 19.88
CA ILE A 275 1.58 -21.71 20.00
C ILE A 275 1.46 -21.24 21.48
N VAL A 276 1.31 -22.20 22.41
CA VAL A 276 1.16 -21.97 23.85
C VAL A 276 2.53 -21.65 24.50
N PRO A 277 2.64 -20.65 25.40
CA PRO A 277 3.91 -20.35 26.07
C PRO A 277 4.40 -21.49 26.97
N PHE A 278 5.72 -21.63 27.11
CA PHE A 278 6.34 -22.59 28.04
C PHE A 278 5.89 -22.31 29.48
N LEU A 279 5.63 -23.38 30.25
CA LEU A 279 5.27 -23.32 31.67
C LEU A 279 6.52 -23.40 32.57
N PRO A 280 6.45 -23.01 33.87
CA PRO A 280 7.59 -23.06 34.81
C PRO A 280 8.26 -24.44 34.90
N GLU A 281 7.47 -25.51 34.82
CA GLU A 281 7.91 -26.91 34.88
C GLU A 281 8.77 -27.26 33.66
N GLN A 282 8.54 -26.59 32.52
CA GLN A 282 9.20 -26.80 31.24
C GLN A 282 10.46 -25.94 31.05
N HIS A 283 10.99 -25.30 32.10
CA HIS A 283 12.19 -24.45 32.01
C HIS A 283 13.42 -25.19 31.42
N HIS A 284 13.52 -26.51 31.63
CA HIS A 284 14.57 -27.35 31.08
C HIS A 284 14.49 -27.53 29.55
N LEU A 285 13.37 -27.15 28.93
CA LEU A 285 13.15 -27.08 27.48
C LEU A 285 13.19 -25.63 26.95
N PHE A 286 13.39 -24.62 27.80
CA PHE A 286 13.32 -23.20 27.43
C PHE A 286 14.71 -22.62 27.08
N PHE A 287 15.20 -22.97 25.90
CA PHE A 287 16.51 -22.56 25.37
C PHE A 287 16.49 -21.22 24.60
N GLY A 288 17.65 -20.59 24.49
CA GLY A 288 17.88 -19.41 23.64
C GLY A 288 17.51 -18.08 24.30
N ARG A 289 17.24 -18.03 25.60
CA ARG A 289 16.95 -16.78 26.34
C ARG A 289 17.78 -16.57 27.60
N GLU A 290 18.81 -17.39 27.80
CA GLU A 290 19.64 -17.44 29.01
C GLU A 290 20.38 -16.11 29.29
N LYS A 291 20.65 -15.30 28.26
CA LYS A 291 21.14 -13.91 28.41
C LYS A 291 20.05 -13.01 29.00
N VAL A 292 18.89 -12.97 28.35
CA VAL A 292 17.75 -12.08 28.66
C VAL A 292 17.15 -12.43 30.03
N THR A 293 16.99 -13.72 30.37
CA THR A 293 16.49 -14.18 31.67
C THR A 293 17.36 -13.69 32.82
N ARG A 294 18.69 -13.77 32.70
CA ARG A 294 19.62 -13.28 33.75
C ARG A 294 19.57 -11.77 33.92
N GLU A 295 19.46 -11.03 32.82
CA GLU A 295 19.37 -9.56 32.86
C GLU A 295 18.01 -9.10 33.41
N LEU A 296 16.91 -9.77 33.06
CA LEU A 296 15.60 -9.55 33.64
C LEU A 296 15.60 -9.85 35.15
N LEU A 297 16.14 -10.99 35.57
CA LEU A 297 16.32 -11.36 36.97
C LEU A 297 17.12 -10.29 37.74
N ARG A 298 18.24 -9.82 37.17
CA ARG A 298 19.08 -8.77 37.76
C ARG A 298 18.30 -7.47 37.97
N ARG A 299 17.45 -7.09 37.00
CA ARG A 299 16.61 -5.90 37.06
C ARG A 299 15.49 -6.06 38.10
N VAL A 300 14.80 -7.21 38.12
CA VAL A 300 13.78 -7.56 39.14
C VAL A 300 14.38 -7.57 40.55
N ALA A 301 15.58 -8.11 40.76
CA ALA A 301 16.25 -8.10 42.06
C ALA A 301 16.51 -6.66 42.56
N GLN A 302 16.76 -5.72 41.65
CA GLN A 302 16.99 -4.29 41.93
C GLN A 302 15.69 -3.46 42.07
N THR A 303 14.55 -3.97 41.62
CA THR A 303 13.23 -3.34 41.74
C THR A 303 12.85 -3.09 43.21
N ARG A 304 12.39 -1.88 43.53
CA ARG A 304 11.90 -1.52 44.87
C ARG A 304 10.44 -1.97 45.06
N LEU A 305 10.06 -2.22 46.32
CA LEU A 305 8.65 -2.49 46.65
C LEU A 305 7.80 -1.24 46.40
N GLY A 306 6.61 -1.41 45.83
CA GLY A 306 5.74 -0.32 45.37
C GLY A 306 6.17 0.35 44.05
N GLU A 307 7.26 -0.07 43.40
CA GLU A 307 7.74 0.48 42.13
C GLU A 307 7.82 -0.63 41.05
N PRO A 308 6.73 -0.94 40.30
CA PRO A 308 6.72 -2.04 39.34
C PRO A 308 7.73 -1.89 38.19
N LEU A 309 8.32 -3.01 37.76
CA LEU A 309 9.14 -3.09 36.53
C LEU A 309 8.23 -3.42 35.33
N VAL A 310 8.20 -2.53 34.33
CA VAL A 310 7.43 -2.77 33.09
C VAL A 310 8.30 -3.50 32.07
N VAL A 311 7.80 -4.62 31.56
CA VAL A 311 8.45 -5.48 30.56
C VAL A 311 7.72 -5.30 29.22
N ILE A 312 8.38 -4.67 28.25
CA ILE A 312 7.78 -4.30 26.96
C ILE A 312 8.40 -5.11 25.83
N GLY A 313 7.61 -5.42 24.81
CA GLY A 313 8.10 -5.98 23.55
C GLY A 313 6.96 -6.18 22.56
N THR A 314 7.31 -6.42 21.30
CA THR A 314 6.34 -6.67 20.22
C THR A 314 5.50 -7.93 20.46
N SER A 315 4.41 -8.09 19.70
CA SER A 315 3.63 -9.34 19.69
C SER A 315 4.49 -10.52 19.22
N GLY A 316 4.22 -11.74 19.70
CA GLY A 316 4.97 -12.95 19.32
C GLY A 316 6.40 -13.11 19.89
N VAL A 317 7.06 -12.06 20.40
CA VAL A 317 8.51 -12.06 20.78
C VAL A 317 8.91 -12.98 21.97
N GLY A 318 7.97 -13.77 22.51
CA GLY A 318 8.22 -14.78 23.54
C GLY A 318 8.09 -14.30 25.00
N LYS A 319 7.55 -13.09 25.25
CA LYS A 319 7.43 -12.48 26.60
C LYS A 319 6.85 -13.42 27.66
N SER A 320 5.71 -14.06 27.39
CA SER A 320 5.04 -14.90 28.37
C SER A 320 5.85 -16.16 28.69
N SER A 321 6.56 -16.77 27.73
CA SER A 321 7.50 -17.88 27.98
C SER A 321 8.72 -17.44 28.81
N LEU A 322 9.28 -16.27 28.51
CA LEU A 322 10.37 -15.67 29.29
C LEU A 322 9.98 -15.43 30.76
N LEU A 323 8.74 -15.03 31.02
CA LEU A 323 8.23 -14.78 32.36
C LEU A 323 7.82 -16.07 33.09
N ARG A 324 7.21 -17.03 32.39
CA ARG A 324 6.73 -18.30 32.95
C ARG A 324 7.87 -19.29 33.18
N ALA A 325 8.60 -19.66 32.14
CA ALA A 325 9.67 -20.66 32.19
C ALA A 325 11.04 -20.07 32.57
N GLY A 326 11.33 -18.85 32.11
CA GLY A 326 12.60 -18.19 32.43
C GLY A 326 12.65 -17.60 33.85
N LEU A 327 11.80 -16.61 34.13
CA LEU A 327 11.88 -15.82 35.36
C LEU A 327 11.47 -16.62 36.61
N SER A 328 10.49 -17.53 36.53
CA SER A 328 10.00 -18.27 37.71
C SER A 328 11.11 -19.06 38.39
N THR A 329 11.74 -19.98 37.66
CA THR A 329 12.84 -20.81 38.17
C THR A 329 14.04 -19.95 38.57
N ALA A 330 14.43 -18.99 37.73
CA ALA A 330 15.59 -18.13 37.99
C ALA A 330 15.41 -17.21 39.23
N ALA A 331 14.18 -16.84 39.59
CA ALA A 331 13.89 -16.07 40.81
C ALA A 331 13.92 -16.95 42.08
N GLU A 332 13.49 -18.21 41.98
CA GLU A 332 13.57 -19.18 43.07
C GLU A 332 15.03 -19.58 43.35
N ASP A 333 15.80 -19.91 42.30
CA ASP A 333 17.24 -20.20 42.39
C ASP A 333 18.04 -19.04 42.99
N ALA A 334 17.68 -17.80 42.64
CA ALA A 334 18.29 -16.58 43.17
C ALA A 334 17.81 -16.21 44.59
N GLY A 335 16.94 -17.01 45.21
CA GLY A 335 16.42 -16.77 46.56
C GLY A 335 15.49 -15.56 46.68
N LEU A 336 14.96 -15.04 45.57
CA LEU A 336 13.97 -13.94 45.60
C LEU A 336 12.60 -14.40 46.14
N GLY A 337 12.34 -15.71 46.13
CA GLY A 337 11.07 -16.33 46.50
C GLY A 337 10.26 -16.70 45.26
N SER A 338 9.19 -17.48 45.47
CA SER A 338 8.37 -18.00 44.38
C SER A 338 7.65 -16.92 43.59
N VAL A 339 7.35 -17.21 42.33
CA VAL A 339 6.73 -16.26 41.39
C VAL A 339 5.26 -16.60 41.21
N ARG A 340 4.37 -15.63 41.50
CA ARG A 340 2.92 -15.77 41.24
C ARG A 340 2.57 -15.01 39.97
N ILE A 341 1.94 -15.68 39.00
CA ILE A 341 1.59 -15.10 37.71
C ILE A 341 0.08 -14.89 37.63
N VAL A 342 -0.35 -13.62 37.53
CA VAL A 342 -1.70 -13.24 37.09
C VAL A 342 -1.70 -13.32 35.58
N SER A 343 -2.25 -14.41 35.04
CA SER A 343 -2.46 -14.55 33.59
C SER A 343 -3.72 -13.79 33.19
N ALA A 344 -3.61 -12.82 32.27
CA ALA A 344 -4.74 -12.16 31.62
C ALA A 344 -5.74 -11.48 32.60
N PRO A 345 -5.51 -10.21 33.01
CA PRO A 345 -6.37 -9.51 33.98
C PRO A 345 -7.85 -9.37 33.59
N GLY A 346 -8.17 -9.40 32.29
CA GLY A 346 -9.53 -9.35 31.77
C GLY A 346 -10.31 -8.09 32.20
N ALA A 347 -11.63 -8.24 32.31
CA ALA A 347 -12.55 -7.15 32.66
C ALA A 347 -12.59 -6.80 34.16
N GLN A 348 -12.08 -7.66 35.05
CA GLN A 348 -12.06 -7.45 36.51
C GLN A 348 -10.63 -7.60 37.05
N PRO A 349 -9.71 -6.67 36.72
CA PRO A 349 -8.27 -6.85 36.94
C PRO A 349 -7.85 -6.89 38.42
N PHE A 350 -8.50 -6.12 39.29
CA PHE A 350 -8.22 -6.15 40.73
C PHE A 350 -8.70 -7.44 41.39
N ARG A 351 -9.89 -7.93 41.02
CA ARG A 351 -10.39 -9.24 41.44
C ARG A 351 -9.49 -10.38 40.97
N ALA A 352 -9.06 -10.38 39.71
CA ALA A 352 -8.16 -11.41 39.17
C ALA A 352 -6.83 -11.46 39.96
N LEU A 353 -6.28 -10.29 40.32
CA LEU A 353 -5.14 -10.17 41.22
C LEU A 353 -5.43 -10.71 42.63
N ALA A 354 -6.58 -10.35 43.21
CA ALA A 354 -6.96 -10.77 44.57
C ALA A 354 -7.22 -12.30 44.67
N GLU A 355 -7.87 -12.90 43.66
CA GLU A 355 -8.11 -14.35 43.58
C GLU A 355 -6.78 -15.11 43.38
N ALA A 356 -5.91 -14.64 42.47
CA ALA A 356 -4.59 -15.23 42.25
C ALA A 356 -3.66 -15.13 43.47
N TRP A 357 -3.75 -14.05 44.25
CA TRP A 357 -2.99 -13.91 45.51
C TRP A 357 -3.60 -14.73 46.65
N ALA A 358 -4.93 -14.79 46.77
CA ALA A 358 -5.63 -15.62 47.75
C ALA A 358 -5.23 -17.11 47.64
N ALA A 359 -5.20 -17.63 46.41
CA ALA A 359 -4.70 -18.98 46.11
C ALA A 359 -3.18 -19.15 46.34
N ALA A 360 -2.42 -18.07 46.48
CA ALA A 360 -0.97 -18.10 46.73
C ALA A 360 -0.60 -18.07 48.22
N VAL A 361 -1.47 -17.55 49.09
CA VAL A 361 -1.23 -17.42 50.53
C VAL A 361 -2.22 -18.21 51.41
N ASP A 362 -3.08 -19.02 50.79
CA ASP A 362 -4.14 -19.81 51.45
C ASP A 362 -5.03 -18.95 52.37
N ARG A 363 -5.71 -17.97 51.76
CA ARG A 363 -6.60 -17.02 52.45
C ARG A 363 -7.92 -16.85 51.71
N PRO A 364 -9.03 -16.54 52.40
CA PRO A 364 -10.27 -16.13 51.75
C PRO A 364 -10.06 -14.88 50.88
N VAL A 365 -10.60 -14.88 49.66
CA VAL A 365 -10.51 -13.74 48.73
C VAL A 365 -11.04 -12.44 49.37
N THR A 366 -12.05 -12.53 50.22
CA THR A 366 -12.62 -11.39 50.97
C THR A 366 -11.71 -10.82 52.06
N GLU A 367 -10.74 -11.59 52.56
CA GLU A 367 -9.66 -11.09 53.43
C GLU A 367 -8.59 -10.39 52.57
N VAL A 368 -8.23 -10.98 51.43
CA VAL A 368 -7.22 -10.45 50.52
C VAL A 368 -7.64 -9.11 49.90
N VAL A 369 -8.88 -9.01 49.39
CA VAL A 369 -9.46 -7.76 48.88
C VAL A 369 -9.33 -6.63 49.90
N ARG A 370 -9.75 -6.86 51.16
CA ARG A 370 -9.71 -5.84 52.22
C ARG A 370 -8.28 -5.37 52.53
N ASN A 371 -7.29 -6.26 52.47
CA ASN A 371 -5.90 -5.91 52.71
C ASN A 371 -5.29 -5.15 51.53
N LEU A 372 -5.60 -5.55 50.28
CA LEU A 372 -5.15 -4.84 49.07
C LEU A 372 -5.75 -3.43 48.97
N GLU A 373 -7.01 -3.24 49.37
CA GLU A 373 -7.65 -1.92 49.50
C GLU A 373 -6.98 -1.01 50.56
N GLN A 374 -6.25 -1.60 51.52
CA GLN A 374 -5.43 -0.90 52.50
C GLN A 374 -3.96 -0.76 52.06
N GLY A 375 -3.64 -1.08 50.79
CA GLY A 375 -2.30 -0.98 50.22
C GLY A 375 -1.31 -2.03 50.75
N ARG A 376 -1.78 -3.24 51.09
CA ARG A 376 -0.96 -4.31 51.69
C ARG A 376 -1.29 -5.68 51.11
N PHE A 377 -0.28 -6.47 50.77
CA PHE A 377 -0.49 -7.86 50.40
C PHE A 377 -0.69 -8.75 51.64
N SER A 378 -1.64 -9.68 51.55
CA SER A 378 -1.93 -10.62 52.65
C SER A 378 -0.79 -11.61 52.85
N ARG A 379 -0.50 -11.94 54.11
CA ARG A 379 0.50 -12.95 54.50
C ARG A 379 -0.16 -14.33 54.67
N PRO A 380 0.60 -15.44 54.55
CA PRO A 380 0.08 -16.80 54.69
C PRO A 380 -0.74 -17.07 55.95
N ALA A 381 -1.60 -18.09 55.92
CA ALA A 381 -2.18 -18.67 57.13
C ALA A 381 -1.06 -19.18 58.06
N SER A 382 -1.12 -18.84 59.36
CA SER A 382 -0.04 -19.11 60.34
C SER A 382 0.27 -20.59 60.54
N ASP A 383 -0.71 -21.44 60.25
CA ASP A 383 -0.73 -22.84 60.67
C ASP A 383 -0.17 -23.75 59.54
N ALA A 384 -0.14 -23.23 58.30
CA ALA A 384 0.39 -23.90 57.12
C ALA A 384 1.92 -23.71 57.00
N LYS A 385 2.70 -24.42 57.81
CA LYS A 385 4.18 -24.35 57.90
C LYS A 385 4.97 -24.51 56.58
N ALA A 386 4.32 -24.89 55.48
CA ALA A 386 4.93 -25.03 54.15
C ALA A 386 4.75 -23.80 53.23
N VAL A 387 3.73 -22.95 53.47
CA VAL A 387 3.36 -21.88 52.52
C VAL A 387 4.16 -20.60 52.81
N ARG A 388 5.13 -20.30 51.96
CA ARG A 388 5.78 -18.98 51.89
C ARG A 388 5.01 -18.07 50.94
N ALA A 389 4.95 -16.78 51.25
CA ALA A 389 4.41 -15.79 50.33
C ALA A 389 5.29 -15.72 49.05
N PRO A 390 4.70 -15.52 47.86
CA PRO A 390 5.46 -15.22 46.65
C PRO A 390 6.33 -13.98 46.83
N GLY A 391 7.57 -14.04 46.36
CA GLY A 391 8.50 -12.90 46.40
C GLY A 391 8.38 -11.99 45.19
N VAL A 392 7.85 -12.52 44.07
CA VAL A 392 7.61 -11.80 42.83
C VAL A 392 6.17 -12.05 42.36
N LEU A 393 5.53 -10.99 41.87
CA LEU A 393 4.22 -11.00 41.23
C LEU A 393 4.40 -10.56 39.77
N VAL A 394 4.00 -11.40 38.83
CA VAL A 394 3.97 -11.09 37.40
C VAL A 394 2.52 -10.86 36.97
N VAL A 395 2.25 -9.76 36.28
CA VAL A 395 1.03 -9.57 35.50
C VAL A 395 1.37 -9.82 34.03
N ASP A 396 0.86 -10.91 33.47
CA ASP A 396 1.09 -11.31 32.08
C ASP A 396 -0.11 -10.90 31.21
N GLN A 397 0.16 -10.33 30.04
CA GLN A 397 -0.82 -9.71 29.13
C GLN A 397 -1.58 -8.51 29.74
N LEU A 398 -0.86 -7.51 30.24
CA LEU A 398 -1.45 -6.27 30.78
C LEU A 398 -2.35 -5.56 29.77
N GLU A 399 -2.11 -5.70 28.46
CA GLU A 399 -2.94 -5.12 27.40
C GLU A 399 -4.45 -5.44 27.54
N GLN A 400 -4.81 -6.55 28.20
CA GLN A 400 -6.22 -6.91 28.44
C GLN A 400 -6.97 -5.93 29.35
N TYR A 401 -6.26 -5.11 30.14
CA TYR A 401 -6.82 -4.01 30.93
C TYR A 401 -7.53 -2.96 30.05
N PHE A 402 -7.01 -2.71 28.84
CA PHE A 402 -7.56 -1.75 27.89
C PHE A 402 -8.64 -2.40 27.01
N THR A 403 -8.43 -3.63 26.53
CA THR A 403 -9.30 -4.26 25.51
C THR A 403 -10.68 -4.73 26.00
N HIS A 404 -10.94 -4.72 27.32
CA HIS A 404 -12.17 -5.27 27.91
C HIS A 404 -13.09 -4.25 28.58
N GLY A 405 -12.78 -2.94 28.52
CA GLY A 405 -13.71 -1.88 28.95
C GLY A 405 -14.17 -1.98 30.42
N GLY A 406 -13.26 -2.36 31.33
CA GLY A 406 -13.60 -2.62 32.73
C GLY A 406 -14.04 -1.39 33.52
N ASP A 407 -14.70 -1.63 34.66
CA ASP A 407 -15.13 -0.59 35.60
C ASP A 407 -13.94 0.28 36.08
N ALA A 408 -14.10 1.60 35.98
CA ALA A 408 -13.10 2.58 36.40
C ALA A 408 -12.73 2.49 37.89
N THR A 409 -13.64 1.96 38.73
CA THR A 409 -13.40 1.68 40.15
C THR A 409 -12.47 0.48 40.32
N GLU A 410 -12.73 -0.60 39.60
CA GLU A 410 -11.91 -1.81 39.58
C GLU A 410 -10.51 -1.55 38.97
N GLN A 411 -10.43 -0.75 37.91
CA GLN A 411 -9.19 -0.24 37.34
C GLN A 411 -8.38 0.59 38.36
N GLN A 412 -9.03 1.47 39.12
CA GLN A 412 -8.39 2.28 40.17
C GLN A 412 -7.87 1.40 41.32
N ARG A 413 -8.67 0.43 41.79
CA ARG A 413 -8.27 -0.53 42.84
C ARG A 413 -7.07 -1.37 42.38
N PHE A 414 -7.04 -1.79 41.12
CA PHE A 414 -5.93 -2.54 40.54
C PHE A 414 -4.62 -1.74 40.57
N ALA A 415 -4.62 -0.55 39.98
CA ALA A 415 -3.42 0.30 39.94
C ALA A 415 -2.93 0.69 41.36
N ALA A 416 -3.85 0.94 42.30
CA ALA A 416 -3.49 1.17 43.70
C ALA A 416 -2.76 -0.03 44.33
N ALA A 417 -3.26 -1.26 44.12
CA ALA A 417 -2.64 -2.48 44.63
C ALA A 417 -1.23 -2.72 44.04
N LEU A 418 -0.98 -2.29 42.79
CA LEU A 418 0.35 -2.35 42.16
C LEU A 418 1.38 -1.37 42.79
N THR A 419 0.97 -0.46 43.68
CA THR A 419 1.86 0.50 44.37
C THR A 419 2.02 0.22 45.87
N ALA A 420 1.54 -0.94 46.36
CA ALA A 420 1.63 -1.33 47.76
C ALA A 420 3.09 -1.40 48.25
N ALA A 421 3.38 -0.72 49.37
CA ALA A 421 4.72 -0.66 49.96
C ALA A 421 5.09 -1.88 50.82
N ASP A 422 4.10 -2.68 51.26
CA ASP A 422 4.30 -4.00 51.92
C ASP A 422 3.72 -5.08 51.00
N GLY A 423 4.58 -5.72 50.21
CA GLY A 423 4.20 -6.61 49.12
C GLY A 423 5.37 -7.25 48.36
N PRO A 424 5.10 -8.02 47.30
CA PRO A 424 6.11 -8.62 46.43
C PRO A 424 6.77 -7.58 45.51
N ARG A 425 7.86 -7.98 44.83
CA ARG A 425 8.33 -7.26 43.64
C ARG A 425 7.33 -7.46 42.50
N ILE A 426 6.99 -6.39 41.78
CA ILE A 426 5.93 -6.45 40.75
C ILE A 426 6.54 -6.28 39.36
N VAL A 427 6.14 -7.15 38.43
CA VAL A 427 6.55 -7.16 37.02
C VAL A 427 5.31 -7.08 36.14
N LEU A 428 5.26 -6.11 35.23
CA LEU A 428 4.09 -5.83 34.38
C LEU A 428 4.44 -6.06 32.91
N ALA A 429 3.90 -7.11 32.30
CA ALA A 429 4.19 -7.46 30.90
C ALA A 429 3.19 -6.79 29.95
N LEU A 430 3.69 -5.95 29.04
CA LEU A 430 2.88 -5.15 28.11
C LEU A 430 3.38 -5.35 26.66
N ARG A 431 2.45 -5.32 25.70
CA ARG A 431 2.77 -5.21 24.27
C ARG A 431 3.17 -3.77 23.91
N ALA A 432 4.18 -3.63 23.05
CA ALA A 432 4.62 -2.33 22.53
C ALA A 432 3.44 -1.54 21.91
N ASP A 433 2.61 -2.22 21.14
CA ASP A 433 1.38 -1.74 20.49
C ASP A 433 0.22 -1.35 21.46
N TYR A 434 0.47 -1.35 22.77
CA TYR A 434 -0.43 -0.84 23.84
C TYR A 434 0.30 0.10 24.83
N HIS A 435 1.52 0.52 24.52
CA HIS A 435 2.29 1.45 25.36
C HIS A 435 1.60 2.82 25.47
N ASP A 436 1.08 3.34 24.36
CA ASP A 436 0.48 4.67 24.32
C ASP A 436 -0.91 4.69 24.98
N ASP A 437 -1.66 3.58 24.90
CA ASP A 437 -2.87 3.36 25.72
C ASP A 437 -2.53 3.42 27.23
N ALA A 438 -1.42 2.81 27.64
CA ALA A 438 -0.97 2.80 29.02
C ALA A 438 -0.41 4.15 29.52
N LEU A 439 0.11 5.00 28.63
CA LEU A 439 0.45 6.40 28.93
C LEU A 439 -0.77 7.34 28.92
N ARG A 440 -1.83 6.99 28.20
CA ARG A 440 -3.12 7.71 28.19
C ARG A 440 -3.98 7.38 29.43
N ASP A 441 -3.80 6.21 30.05
CA ASP A 441 -4.49 5.85 31.29
C ASP A 441 -3.94 6.59 32.53
N ARG A 442 -4.83 7.32 33.21
CA ARG A 442 -4.51 8.16 34.39
C ARG A 442 -3.96 7.40 35.60
N HIS A 443 -4.17 6.09 35.69
CA HIS A 443 -3.80 5.26 36.84
C HIS A 443 -2.52 4.45 36.58
N LEU A 444 -2.31 3.99 35.34
CA LEU A 444 -1.14 3.22 34.92
C LEU A 444 0.01 4.11 34.40
N ALA A 445 -0.25 5.29 33.84
CA ALA A 445 0.80 6.18 33.34
C ALA A 445 1.89 6.51 34.38
N PRO A 446 1.62 6.71 35.70
CA PRO A 446 2.66 6.91 36.72
C PRO A 446 3.56 5.68 36.97
N LEU A 447 3.16 4.51 36.48
CA LEU A 447 3.92 3.25 36.51
C LEU A 447 4.67 3.04 35.19
N VAL A 448 4.02 3.33 34.06
CA VAL A 448 4.56 3.12 32.71
C VAL A 448 5.45 4.28 32.23
N ALA A 449 5.39 5.48 32.82
CA ALA A 449 6.35 6.55 32.57
C ALA A 449 7.72 6.36 33.27
N ARG A 450 8.00 5.16 33.80
CA ARG A 450 9.23 4.81 34.53
C ARG A 450 10.20 4.00 33.67
N ASP A 451 11.27 3.52 34.28
CA ASP A 451 12.29 2.66 33.68
C ASP A 451 11.72 1.29 33.22
N HIS A 452 12.13 0.81 32.05
CA HIS A 452 11.56 -0.36 31.36
C HIS A 452 12.56 -1.50 31.18
N PHE A 453 12.04 -2.68 30.85
CA PHE A 453 12.78 -3.82 30.32
C PHE A 453 12.27 -4.19 28.93
N THR A 454 13.00 -3.84 27.88
CA THR A 454 12.66 -4.23 26.50
C THR A 454 13.10 -5.66 26.22
N VAL A 455 12.19 -6.51 25.73
CA VAL A 455 12.48 -7.87 25.26
C VAL A 455 12.78 -7.82 23.75
N PRO A 456 14.05 -7.99 23.33
CA PRO A 456 14.40 -7.98 21.90
C PRO A 456 13.93 -9.25 21.19
N ALA A 457 13.98 -9.30 19.86
CA ALA A 457 13.86 -10.56 19.12
C ALA A 457 14.96 -11.56 19.52
N LEU A 458 14.77 -12.85 19.22
CA LEU A 458 15.85 -13.86 19.32
C LEU A 458 16.88 -13.58 18.22
N ASP A 459 18.17 -13.45 18.55
CA ASP A 459 19.26 -13.45 17.57
C ASP A 459 19.41 -14.83 16.88
N ASP A 460 20.20 -14.93 15.80
CA ASP A 460 20.34 -16.18 15.02
C ASP A 460 20.77 -17.39 15.87
N ALA A 461 21.65 -17.18 16.86
CA ALA A 461 22.11 -18.24 17.75
C ALA A 461 21.07 -18.55 18.84
N GLU A 462 20.31 -17.55 19.29
CA GLU A 462 19.15 -17.73 20.18
C GLU A 462 18.00 -18.48 19.49
N VAL A 463 17.74 -18.23 18.19
CA VAL A 463 16.79 -19.01 17.37
C VAL A 463 17.27 -20.44 17.20
N GLU A 464 18.55 -20.64 16.84
CA GLU A 464 19.12 -21.99 16.67
C GLU A 464 19.11 -22.79 17.99
N ALA A 465 19.41 -22.15 19.13
CA ALA A 465 19.29 -22.76 20.44
C ALA A 465 17.84 -23.17 20.77
N ALA A 466 16.85 -22.34 20.45
CA ALA A 466 15.44 -22.68 20.63
C ALA A 466 14.94 -23.82 19.72
N ILE A 467 15.53 -23.98 18.53
CA ILE A 467 15.25 -25.08 17.60
C ILE A 467 15.93 -26.38 18.06
N VAL A 468 17.23 -26.34 18.36
CA VAL A 468 18.06 -27.54 18.57
C VAL A 468 18.08 -28.01 20.02
N GLY A 469 18.02 -27.10 20.98
CA GLY A 469 18.10 -27.39 22.43
C GLY A 469 17.04 -28.38 22.94
N PRO A 470 15.73 -28.15 22.71
CA PRO A 470 14.68 -29.03 23.23
C PRO A 470 14.76 -30.46 22.65
N ALA A 471 14.99 -30.57 21.33
CA ALA A 471 15.24 -31.87 20.69
C ALA A 471 16.44 -32.60 21.31
N ARG A 472 17.57 -31.90 21.47
CA ARG A 472 18.80 -32.48 22.02
C ARG A 472 18.65 -32.93 23.47
N TYR A 473 17.82 -32.23 24.26
CA TYR A 473 17.52 -32.61 25.64
C TYR A 473 16.75 -33.94 25.69
N GLU A 474 15.72 -34.09 24.86
CA GLU A 474 14.93 -35.34 24.72
C GLU A 474 15.63 -36.42 23.86
N GLY A 475 16.93 -36.28 23.56
CA GLY A 475 17.69 -37.27 22.77
C GLY A 475 17.27 -37.39 21.30
N LEU A 476 16.47 -36.46 20.79
CA LEU A 476 16.03 -36.41 19.39
C LEU A 476 17.13 -35.87 18.48
N GLN A 477 17.10 -36.28 17.22
CA GLN A 477 18.06 -35.87 16.19
C GLN A 477 17.34 -35.12 15.06
N TRP A 478 18.00 -34.11 14.51
CA TRP A 478 17.53 -33.38 13.33
C TRP A 478 18.10 -34.00 12.05
N GLU A 479 17.27 -34.13 11.02
CA GLU A 479 17.74 -34.38 9.65
C GLU A 479 18.60 -33.19 9.16
N GLU A 480 19.65 -33.49 8.39
CA GLU A 480 20.66 -32.51 7.98
C GLU A 480 20.04 -31.36 7.16
N GLY A 481 20.40 -30.12 7.48
CA GLY A 481 19.87 -28.92 6.83
C GLY A 481 18.53 -28.40 7.40
N VAL A 482 17.74 -29.22 8.12
CA VAL A 482 16.41 -28.80 8.59
C VAL A 482 16.45 -27.61 9.58
N PRO A 483 17.32 -27.59 10.60
CA PRO A 483 17.45 -26.42 11.49
C PRO A 483 17.88 -25.15 10.74
N GLN A 484 18.73 -25.29 9.72
CA GLN A 484 19.21 -24.18 8.90
C GLN A 484 18.10 -23.59 8.02
N ILE A 485 17.23 -24.44 7.44
CA ILE A 485 16.04 -24.03 6.69
C ILE A 485 15.08 -23.27 7.62
N LEU A 486 14.78 -23.80 8.80
CA LEU A 486 13.91 -23.16 9.78
C LEU A 486 14.48 -21.80 10.24
N ARG A 487 15.78 -21.71 10.53
CA ARG A 487 16.45 -20.44 10.90
C ARG A 487 16.41 -19.42 9.75
N ARG A 488 16.56 -19.87 8.49
CA ARG A 488 16.45 -19.02 7.30
C ARG A 488 15.04 -18.45 7.14
N GLU A 489 14.02 -19.30 7.18
CA GLU A 489 12.61 -18.92 7.01
C GLU A 489 12.13 -17.98 8.14
N VAL A 490 12.57 -18.18 9.39
CA VAL A 490 12.31 -17.23 10.50
C VAL A 490 12.84 -15.84 10.19
N ASN A 491 14.03 -15.73 9.58
CA ASN A 491 14.64 -14.45 9.25
C ASN A 491 14.08 -13.83 7.96
N GLU A 492 13.63 -14.64 7.00
CA GLU A 492 12.89 -14.19 5.81
C GLU A 492 11.52 -13.59 6.22
N GLU A 493 10.75 -14.26 7.08
CA GLU A 493 9.46 -13.75 7.61
C GLU A 493 9.63 -12.49 8.50
N ARG A 494 10.79 -12.28 9.12
CA ARG A 494 11.13 -11.04 9.87
C ARG A 494 11.51 -9.87 8.95
N ALA A 495 11.91 -10.14 7.72
CA ALA A 495 12.36 -9.12 6.75
C ALA A 495 11.24 -8.68 5.79
N GLY A 496 10.02 -9.21 5.93
CA GLY A 496 8.92 -9.04 5.00
C GLY A 496 8.30 -7.63 4.95
N GLY A 497 8.46 -6.81 5.99
CA GLY A 497 7.91 -5.45 6.06
C GLY A 497 6.39 -5.41 6.11
N GLY A 498 5.77 -6.45 6.70
CA GLY A 498 4.32 -6.61 6.77
C GLY A 498 3.75 -6.20 8.13
N PRO A 499 2.40 -6.07 8.25
CA PRO A 499 1.73 -5.89 9.55
C PRO A 499 1.81 -7.17 10.42
N GLY A 500 3.02 -7.54 10.84
CA GLY A 500 3.30 -8.83 11.46
C GLY A 500 4.77 -9.20 11.71
N ASP A 501 5.76 -8.35 11.43
CA ASP A 501 7.22 -8.68 11.42
C ASP A 501 7.82 -9.29 12.72
N ALA A 502 7.07 -9.36 13.82
CA ALA A 502 7.46 -10.04 15.06
C ALA A 502 6.77 -11.42 15.31
N ALA A 503 5.82 -11.81 14.44
CA ALA A 503 4.96 -12.99 14.62
C ALA A 503 5.57 -14.34 14.23
N ALA A 504 6.79 -14.36 13.68
CA ALA A 504 7.47 -15.57 13.20
C ALA A 504 7.69 -16.66 14.28
N LEU A 505 7.80 -16.28 15.57
CA LEU A 505 8.12 -17.22 16.65
C LEU A 505 6.93 -18.13 17.06
N PRO A 506 5.68 -17.63 17.24
CA PRO A 506 4.50 -18.48 17.34
C PRO A 506 4.36 -19.49 16.20
N PHE A 507 4.66 -19.07 14.96
CA PHE A 507 4.62 -19.93 13.78
C PHE A 507 5.71 -21.02 13.81
N LEU A 508 6.96 -20.64 14.13
CA LEU A 508 8.07 -21.57 14.35
C LEU A 508 7.73 -22.60 15.42
N ALA A 509 7.23 -22.16 16.58
CA ALA A 509 6.91 -23.04 17.70
C ALA A 509 5.82 -24.06 17.36
N HIS A 510 4.84 -23.67 16.52
CA HIS A 510 3.86 -24.59 15.94
C HIS A 510 4.53 -25.59 14.98
N VAL A 511 5.35 -25.14 14.04
CA VAL A 511 6.06 -26.03 13.10
C VAL A 511 6.96 -27.04 13.81
N LEU A 512 7.73 -26.62 14.82
CA LEU A 512 8.59 -27.54 15.59
C LEU A 512 7.78 -28.67 16.24
N ARG A 513 6.59 -28.36 16.76
CA ARG A 513 5.64 -29.35 17.28
C ARG A 513 5.05 -30.24 16.18
N GLU A 514 4.63 -29.66 15.06
CA GLU A 514 4.04 -30.42 13.95
C GLU A 514 5.07 -31.33 13.25
N ILE A 515 6.36 -30.96 13.23
CA ILE A 515 7.48 -31.83 12.87
C ILE A 515 7.61 -32.97 13.88
N TRP A 516 7.61 -32.66 15.18
CA TRP A 516 7.73 -33.67 16.24
C TRP A 516 6.59 -34.70 16.22
N LEU A 517 5.36 -34.29 15.90
CA LEU A 517 4.21 -35.20 15.75
C LEU A 517 4.33 -36.13 14.54
N ARG A 518 5.10 -35.76 13.50
CA ARG A 518 5.29 -36.51 12.25
C ARG A 518 6.72 -37.08 12.11
N ARG A 519 7.47 -37.12 13.22
CA ARG A 519 8.85 -37.62 13.30
C ARG A 519 8.95 -39.10 12.94
N ARG A 520 10.13 -39.56 12.53
CA ARG A 520 10.41 -40.99 12.30
C ARG A 520 11.26 -41.52 13.46
N GLY A 521 10.62 -42.14 14.44
CA GLY A 521 11.26 -42.55 15.70
C GLY A 521 11.81 -41.36 16.49
N THR A 522 13.13 -41.28 16.64
CA THR A 522 13.83 -40.14 17.28
C THR A 522 14.24 -39.03 16.29
N THR A 523 14.00 -39.19 14.98
CA THR A 523 14.48 -38.26 13.96
C THR A 523 13.39 -37.28 13.49
N LEU A 524 13.68 -35.98 13.61
CA LEU A 524 12.87 -34.85 13.16
C LEU A 524 13.23 -34.54 11.69
N THR A 525 12.29 -34.79 10.77
CA THR A 525 12.58 -34.91 9.32
C THR A 525 12.14 -33.71 8.48
N TYR A 526 12.79 -33.53 7.32
CA TYR A 526 12.38 -32.58 6.29
C TYR A 526 11.01 -32.94 5.70
N ALA A 527 10.70 -34.23 5.59
CA ALA A 527 9.40 -34.73 5.17
C ALA A 527 8.27 -34.28 6.13
N ALA A 528 8.50 -34.37 7.44
CA ALA A 528 7.57 -33.89 8.46
C ALA A 528 7.36 -32.36 8.37
N TYR A 529 8.44 -31.59 8.13
CA TYR A 529 8.38 -30.15 7.90
C TYR A 529 7.59 -29.77 6.62
N GLN A 530 7.79 -30.49 5.51
CA GLN A 530 7.03 -30.27 4.28
C GLN A 530 5.54 -30.63 4.42
N GLN A 531 5.21 -31.64 5.22
CA GLN A 531 3.82 -31.98 5.55
C GLN A 531 3.18 -30.95 6.50
N ALA A 532 3.91 -30.45 7.50
CA ALA A 532 3.47 -29.36 8.36
C ALA A 532 3.22 -28.08 7.53
N GLY A 533 4.14 -27.74 6.63
CA GLY A 533 3.88 -26.85 5.49
C GLY A 533 4.78 -25.63 5.32
N GLY A 534 5.89 -25.52 6.05
CA GLY A 534 6.59 -24.24 6.24
C GLY A 534 6.03 -23.47 7.45
N ILE A 535 6.82 -22.55 7.99
CA ILE A 535 6.51 -21.79 9.21
C ILE A 535 5.18 -21.06 9.08
N ARG A 536 5.01 -20.28 8.01
CA ARG A 536 3.83 -19.42 7.80
C ARG A 536 2.51 -20.20 7.68
N ASP A 537 2.53 -21.28 6.91
CA ASP A 537 1.32 -22.03 6.53
C ASP A 537 0.86 -23.04 7.59
N ALA A 538 1.76 -23.57 8.44
CA ALA A 538 1.43 -24.76 9.23
C ALA A 538 0.25 -24.58 10.18
N VAL A 539 0.09 -23.38 10.77
CA VAL A 539 -1.07 -23.05 11.61
C VAL A 539 -2.38 -23.11 10.80
N ALA A 540 -2.36 -22.61 9.56
CA ALA A 540 -3.49 -22.66 8.66
C ALA A 540 -3.78 -24.10 8.17
N ARG A 541 -2.75 -24.91 7.91
CA ARG A 541 -2.91 -26.32 7.50
C ARG A 541 -3.47 -27.19 8.63
N THR A 542 -3.03 -27.00 9.87
CA THR A 542 -3.63 -27.67 11.03
C THR A 542 -5.12 -27.28 11.18
N ALA A 543 -5.46 -25.99 11.01
CA ALA A 543 -6.84 -25.52 11.11
C ALA A 543 -7.75 -26.01 9.95
N GLU A 544 -7.27 -25.97 8.70
CA GLU A 544 -7.98 -26.52 7.54
C GLU A 544 -8.15 -28.04 7.61
N GLY A 545 -7.17 -28.77 8.17
CA GLY A 545 -7.29 -30.21 8.41
C GLY A 545 -8.46 -30.53 9.35
N ILE A 546 -8.52 -29.87 10.51
CA ILE A 546 -9.64 -30.01 11.46
C ILE A 546 -10.98 -29.63 10.80
N TYR A 547 -11.02 -28.59 9.96
CA TYR A 547 -12.22 -28.21 9.23
C TYR A 547 -12.65 -29.25 8.16
N ALA A 548 -11.69 -29.89 7.50
CA ALA A 548 -11.95 -30.93 6.51
C ALA A 548 -12.50 -32.21 7.14
N ASP A 549 -11.94 -32.64 8.27
CA ASP A 549 -12.27 -33.87 9.02
C ASP A 549 -13.62 -33.81 9.77
N LEU A 550 -14.28 -32.64 9.81
CA LEU A 550 -15.62 -32.46 10.37
C LEU A 550 -16.71 -32.66 9.32
N ASP A 551 -17.90 -33.07 9.77
CA ASP A 551 -19.13 -33.03 8.99
C ASP A 551 -19.73 -31.61 8.94
N ASP A 552 -20.84 -31.42 8.24
CA ASP A 552 -21.39 -30.08 8.02
C ASP A 552 -21.99 -29.45 9.29
N GLU A 553 -22.40 -30.26 10.27
CA GLU A 553 -22.78 -29.80 11.61
C GLU A 553 -21.55 -29.33 12.40
N GLY A 554 -20.50 -30.16 12.46
CA GLY A 554 -19.23 -29.83 13.10
C GLY A 554 -18.51 -28.62 12.47
N ARG A 555 -18.58 -28.46 11.14
CA ARG A 555 -18.06 -27.29 10.42
C ARG A 555 -18.82 -26.01 10.76
N THR A 556 -20.14 -26.10 10.94
CA THR A 556 -20.97 -24.98 11.39
C THR A 556 -20.62 -24.61 12.82
N ARG A 557 -20.53 -25.60 13.73
CA ARG A 557 -20.14 -25.38 15.12
C ARG A 557 -18.71 -24.82 15.26
N LEU A 558 -17.78 -25.21 14.37
CA LEU A 558 -16.44 -24.65 14.31
C LEU A 558 -16.42 -23.19 13.85
N ARG A 559 -17.25 -22.81 12.86
CA ARG A 559 -17.42 -21.40 12.49
C ARG A 559 -17.95 -20.57 13.66
N GLU A 560 -18.99 -21.03 14.33
CA GLU A 560 -19.58 -20.37 15.51
C GLU A 560 -18.56 -20.21 16.65
N LEU A 561 -17.91 -21.31 17.03
CA LEU A 561 -16.93 -21.36 18.13
C LEU A 561 -15.73 -20.42 17.87
N MET A 562 -15.21 -20.41 16.64
CA MET A 562 -14.09 -19.56 16.28
C MET A 562 -14.48 -18.08 16.25
N LEU A 563 -15.69 -17.74 15.77
CA LEU A 563 -16.19 -16.36 15.82
C LEU A 563 -16.50 -15.90 17.26
N ALA A 564 -16.94 -16.79 18.15
CA ALA A 564 -17.18 -16.48 19.57
C ALA A 564 -15.92 -16.01 20.31
N MET A 565 -14.75 -16.56 19.92
CA MET A 565 -13.43 -16.23 20.46
C MET A 565 -12.76 -15.02 19.78
N VAL A 566 -13.50 -14.22 19.00
CA VAL A 566 -13.00 -13.00 18.35
C VAL A 566 -13.86 -11.79 18.71
N GLN A 567 -13.22 -10.66 18.99
CA GLN A 567 -13.90 -9.37 19.18
C GLN A 567 -13.15 -8.24 18.47
N VAL A 568 -13.85 -7.14 18.23
CA VAL A 568 -13.29 -5.93 17.63
C VAL A 568 -12.93 -4.94 18.75
N ALA A 569 -11.65 -4.56 18.87
CA ALA A 569 -11.11 -3.82 20.01
C ALA A 569 -11.43 -2.32 20.01
N ASP A 570 -11.57 -1.71 18.83
CA ASP A 570 -11.60 -0.26 18.63
C ASP A 570 -12.43 0.14 17.39
N GLY A 571 -12.59 1.45 17.19
CA GLY A 571 -13.30 2.01 16.03
C GLY A 571 -12.58 1.82 14.69
N GLU A 572 -11.28 1.52 14.72
CA GLU A 572 -10.45 1.23 13.54
C GLU A 572 -10.67 -0.21 13.03
N GLY A 573 -11.30 -1.06 13.85
CA GLY A 573 -11.67 -2.41 13.48
C GLY A 573 -10.61 -3.46 13.78
N ARG A 574 -9.63 -3.18 14.65
CA ARG A 574 -8.58 -4.13 15.07
C ARG A 574 -9.22 -5.37 15.72
N LEU A 575 -8.78 -6.54 15.29
CA LEU A 575 -9.27 -7.83 15.80
C LEU A 575 -8.40 -8.26 16.98
N VAL A 576 -9.04 -8.69 18.07
CA VAL A 576 -8.37 -9.31 19.22
C VAL A 576 -9.13 -10.56 19.67
N ARG A 577 -8.40 -11.50 20.27
CA ARG A 577 -8.98 -12.73 20.83
C ARG A 577 -9.81 -12.46 22.08
N ARG A 578 -11.03 -13.01 22.12
CA ARG A 578 -11.97 -12.97 23.26
C ARG A 578 -11.88 -14.27 24.06
N ARG A 579 -11.86 -14.19 25.39
CA ARG A 579 -12.07 -15.37 26.27
C ARG A 579 -13.58 -15.62 26.40
N VAL A 580 -13.98 -16.86 26.18
CA VAL A 580 -15.38 -17.31 26.13
C VAL A 580 -15.67 -18.18 27.35
N SER A 581 -16.83 -18.00 27.98
CA SER A 581 -17.20 -18.73 29.20
C SER A 581 -17.66 -20.15 28.90
N ARG A 582 -17.56 -21.05 29.90
CA ARG A 582 -18.03 -22.44 29.78
C ARG A 582 -19.51 -22.55 29.34
N GLU A 583 -20.34 -21.57 29.70
CA GLU A 583 -21.76 -21.53 29.32
C GLU A 583 -21.96 -21.21 27.82
N GLU A 584 -21.17 -20.30 27.26
CA GLU A 584 -21.18 -19.98 25.82
C GLU A 584 -20.57 -21.12 24.97
N LEU A 585 -19.79 -22.02 25.59
CA LEU A 585 -19.08 -23.12 24.93
C LEU A 585 -19.83 -24.47 24.91
N ALA A 586 -20.93 -24.59 25.66
CA ALA A 586 -21.65 -25.86 25.85
C ALA A 586 -22.03 -26.55 24.53
N GLY A 587 -21.91 -27.88 24.48
CA GLY A 587 -22.17 -28.67 23.27
C GLY A 587 -21.07 -28.55 22.21
N SER A 588 -19.86 -28.13 22.60
CA SER A 588 -18.69 -28.01 21.72
C SER A 588 -17.47 -28.77 22.27
N GLU A 589 -17.66 -29.66 23.26
CA GLU A 589 -16.60 -30.19 24.11
C GLU A 589 -15.58 -31.06 23.35
N ASP A 590 -16.01 -31.87 22.38
CA ASP A 590 -15.08 -32.67 21.56
C ASP A 590 -14.31 -31.80 20.57
N LEU A 591 -14.96 -30.76 20.02
CA LEU A 591 -14.31 -29.83 19.11
C LEU A 591 -13.27 -28.95 19.83
N LEU A 592 -13.59 -28.49 21.04
CA LEU A 592 -12.66 -27.81 21.94
C LEU A 592 -11.46 -28.70 22.31
N ARG A 593 -11.70 -29.99 22.57
CA ARG A 593 -10.63 -30.97 22.78
C ARG A 593 -9.70 -31.03 21.56
N ARG A 594 -10.23 -31.28 20.35
CA ARG A 594 -9.43 -31.31 19.11
C ARG A 594 -8.64 -30.01 18.87
N LEU A 595 -9.23 -28.84 19.14
CA LEU A 595 -8.57 -27.53 18.98
C LEU A 595 -7.48 -27.27 20.04
N ALA A 596 -7.64 -27.80 21.26
CA ALA A 596 -6.64 -27.73 22.32
C ALA A 596 -5.50 -28.74 22.12
N ASP A 597 -5.83 -29.95 21.66
CA ASP A 597 -4.88 -30.98 21.24
C ASP A 597 -4.06 -30.49 20.03
N ALA A 598 -4.65 -29.71 19.14
CA ALA A 598 -3.97 -29.00 18.05
C ALA A 598 -3.23 -27.71 18.48
N ARG A 599 -3.34 -27.32 19.76
CA ARG A 599 -2.75 -26.08 20.33
C ARG A 599 -3.18 -24.78 19.66
N LEU A 600 -4.31 -24.79 18.94
CA LEU A 600 -4.94 -23.60 18.35
C LEU A 600 -5.77 -22.82 19.37
N VAL A 601 -6.32 -23.53 20.37
CA VAL A 601 -7.12 -22.98 21.49
C VAL A 601 -6.47 -23.35 22.81
N VAL A 602 -6.59 -22.47 23.80
CA VAL A 602 -6.26 -22.74 25.21
C VAL A 602 -7.58 -22.82 25.99
N VAL A 603 -7.73 -23.86 26.79
CA VAL A 603 -8.84 -24.06 27.74
C VAL A 603 -8.30 -23.85 29.15
N ASP A 604 -9.05 -23.15 30.00
CA ASP A 604 -8.67 -22.82 31.37
C ASP A 604 -9.29 -23.76 32.42
N GLU A 605 -8.82 -23.69 33.67
CA GLU A 605 -9.28 -24.52 34.80
C GLU A 605 -10.76 -24.34 35.15
N GLN A 606 -11.38 -23.22 34.73
CA GLN A 606 -12.80 -22.93 34.92
C GLN A 606 -13.67 -23.45 33.75
N GLY A 607 -13.03 -23.98 32.70
CA GLY A 607 -13.67 -24.48 31.48
C GLY A 607 -14.01 -23.39 30.47
N GLY A 608 -13.43 -22.19 30.59
CA GLY A 608 -13.44 -21.18 29.53
C GLY A 608 -12.39 -21.46 28.45
N ALA A 609 -12.49 -20.80 27.30
CA ALA A 609 -11.58 -20.99 26.17
C ALA A 609 -11.22 -19.69 25.44
N GLN A 610 -10.04 -19.65 24.82
CA GLN A 610 -9.55 -18.52 24.01
C GLN A 610 -8.56 -19.02 22.93
N LEU A 611 -8.41 -18.28 21.83
CA LEU A 611 -7.38 -18.56 20.82
C LEU A 611 -5.97 -18.49 21.42
N GLY A 612 -5.12 -19.47 21.09
CA GLY A 612 -3.78 -19.60 21.68
C GLY A 612 -2.88 -18.38 21.45
N HIS A 613 -2.92 -17.80 20.25
CA HIS A 613 -2.24 -16.54 19.92
C HIS A 613 -2.98 -15.80 18.78
N ASP A 614 -2.87 -14.47 18.76
CA ASP A 614 -3.48 -13.60 17.75
C ASP A 614 -3.06 -13.95 16.32
N SER A 615 -1.90 -14.60 16.13
CA SER A 615 -1.40 -15.08 14.83
C SER A 615 -2.42 -15.90 14.05
N LEU A 616 -3.33 -16.62 14.72
CA LEU A 616 -4.39 -17.41 14.07
C LEU A 616 -5.40 -16.54 13.32
N LEU A 617 -5.62 -15.29 13.77
CA LEU A 617 -6.46 -14.28 13.09
C LEU A 617 -5.85 -13.81 11.75
N TYR A 618 -4.54 -14.02 11.57
CA TYR A 618 -3.77 -13.50 10.44
C TYR A 618 -3.35 -14.61 9.45
N ALA A 619 -3.06 -15.81 9.95
CA ALA A 619 -2.66 -16.94 9.11
C ALA A 619 -3.85 -17.70 8.49
N TRP A 620 -4.97 -17.85 9.20
CA TRP A 620 -6.07 -18.71 8.72
C TRP A 620 -7.06 -17.94 7.83
N GLN A 621 -6.85 -17.99 6.51
CA GLN A 621 -7.66 -17.26 5.52
C GLN A 621 -9.17 -17.54 5.62
N ARG A 622 -9.59 -18.76 5.96
CA ARG A 622 -11.03 -19.08 6.12
C ARG A 622 -11.65 -18.33 7.31
N LEU A 623 -10.93 -18.24 8.42
CA LEU A 623 -11.33 -17.44 9.58
C LEU A 623 -11.39 -15.94 9.23
N GLN A 624 -10.44 -15.44 8.43
CA GLN A 624 -10.51 -14.07 7.92
C GLN A 624 -11.73 -13.83 7.04
N GLY A 625 -12.07 -14.76 6.16
CA GLY A 625 -13.30 -14.73 5.36
C GLY A 625 -14.56 -14.66 6.23
N TRP A 626 -14.69 -15.58 7.20
CA TRP A 626 -15.79 -15.58 8.16
C TRP A 626 -15.90 -14.26 8.93
N ILE A 627 -14.78 -13.74 9.45
CA ILE A 627 -14.76 -12.46 10.17
C ILE A 627 -15.12 -11.30 9.25
N ALA A 628 -14.67 -11.29 7.99
CA ALA A 628 -15.00 -10.25 7.02
C ALA A 628 -16.50 -10.23 6.68
N GLU A 629 -17.12 -11.40 6.48
CA GLU A 629 -18.57 -11.54 6.27
C GLU A 629 -19.39 -10.91 7.41
N VAL A 630 -18.97 -11.13 8.67
CA VAL A 630 -19.74 -10.70 9.87
C VAL A 630 -19.17 -9.46 10.58
N ARG A 631 -18.15 -8.77 10.02
CA ARG A 631 -17.41 -7.70 10.71
C ARG A 631 -18.32 -6.55 11.18
N GLY A 632 -19.28 -6.18 10.34
CA GLY A 632 -20.29 -5.17 10.65
C GLY A 632 -21.32 -5.63 11.68
N ASP A 633 -21.56 -6.95 11.80
CA ASP A 633 -22.45 -7.53 12.81
C ASP A 633 -21.73 -7.66 14.16
N LEU A 634 -20.46 -8.08 14.20
CA LEU A 634 -19.61 -8.10 15.40
C LEU A 634 -19.51 -6.72 16.06
N LEU A 635 -19.31 -5.66 15.26
CA LEU A 635 -19.30 -4.28 15.76
C LEU A 635 -20.63 -3.84 16.38
N ARG A 636 -21.78 -4.31 15.85
CA ARG A 636 -23.11 -4.02 16.41
C ARG A 636 -23.40 -4.87 17.64
N LEU A 637 -23.05 -6.16 17.61
CA LEU A 637 -23.19 -7.09 18.73
C LEU A 637 -22.37 -6.64 19.94
N ARG A 638 -21.17 -6.09 19.75
CA ARG A 638 -20.38 -5.47 20.83
C ARG A 638 -21.16 -4.34 21.51
N ARG A 639 -21.62 -3.33 20.76
CA ARG A 639 -22.40 -2.20 21.31
C ARG A 639 -23.68 -2.63 22.03
N LEU A 640 -24.35 -3.64 21.49
CA LEU A 640 -25.54 -4.24 22.08
C LEU A 640 -25.23 -5.01 23.37
N THR A 641 -24.06 -5.64 23.45
CA THR A 641 -23.56 -6.35 24.64
C THR A 641 -23.18 -5.36 25.75
N GLU A 642 -22.41 -4.31 25.42
CA GLU A 642 -22.06 -3.22 26.34
C GLU A 642 -23.32 -2.55 26.94
N ALA A 643 -24.35 -2.33 26.13
CA ALA A 643 -25.64 -1.80 26.59
C ALA A 643 -26.44 -2.80 27.44
N ALA A 644 -26.40 -4.09 27.13
CA ALA A 644 -27.09 -5.14 27.86
C ALA A 644 -26.47 -5.38 29.26
N GLU A 645 -25.14 -5.38 29.35
CA GLU A 645 -24.43 -5.49 30.62
C GLU A 645 -24.63 -4.24 31.49
N SER A 646 -24.54 -3.04 30.90
CA SER A 646 -24.86 -1.79 31.62
C SER A 646 -26.28 -1.79 32.19
N TRP A 647 -27.26 -2.30 31.43
CA TRP A 647 -28.64 -2.47 31.89
C TRP A 647 -28.81 -3.55 32.97
N SER A 648 -28.11 -4.68 32.85
CA SER A 648 -28.11 -5.74 33.86
C SER A 648 -27.68 -5.21 35.23
N ASP A 649 -26.61 -4.41 35.25
CA ASP A 649 -26.01 -3.90 36.49
C ASP A 649 -26.75 -2.66 37.05
N HIS A 650 -27.30 -1.79 36.19
CA HIS A 650 -27.84 -0.48 36.57
C HIS A 650 -29.34 -0.29 36.30
N GLY A 651 -30.05 -1.31 35.82
CA GLY A 651 -31.51 -1.32 35.60
C GLY A 651 -32.06 -0.30 34.59
N SER A 652 -31.20 0.38 33.84
CA SER A 652 -31.54 1.51 32.97
C SER A 652 -30.85 1.42 31.60
N GLY A 653 -31.09 2.37 30.68
CA GLY A 653 -30.44 2.38 29.35
C GLY A 653 -31.09 1.55 28.23
N LEU A 654 -32.26 0.95 28.45
CA LEU A 654 -32.99 0.16 27.42
C LEU A 654 -33.15 0.91 26.09
N TRP A 655 -32.70 0.28 25.00
CA TRP A 655 -32.79 0.82 23.62
C TRP A 655 -34.24 0.92 23.12
N THR A 656 -34.50 1.83 22.18
CA THR A 656 -35.83 2.06 21.59
C THR A 656 -35.75 2.48 20.13
N GLY A 657 -36.83 2.32 19.36
CA GLY A 657 -36.87 2.72 17.96
C GLY A 657 -35.90 1.91 17.10
N THR A 658 -35.22 2.56 16.14
CA THR A 658 -34.35 1.91 15.15
C THR A 658 -33.28 1.03 15.79
N SER A 659 -32.62 1.47 16.87
CA SER A 659 -31.60 0.65 17.55
C SER A 659 -32.19 -0.63 18.18
N LEU A 660 -33.45 -0.60 18.64
CA LEU A 660 -34.13 -1.82 19.11
C LEU A 660 -34.58 -2.71 17.94
N ASP A 661 -34.95 -2.11 16.81
CA ASP A 661 -35.32 -2.85 15.61
C ASP A 661 -34.08 -3.53 14.98
N GLU A 662 -32.91 -2.87 14.99
CA GLU A 662 -31.59 -3.44 14.67
C GLU A 662 -31.18 -4.56 15.64
N ALA A 663 -31.37 -4.36 16.95
CA ALA A 663 -31.08 -5.39 17.96
C ALA A 663 -31.98 -6.62 17.79
N ARG A 664 -33.26 -6.45 17.44
CA ARG A 664 -34.14 -7.58 17.08
C ARG A 664 -33.64 -8.31 15.84
N ALA A 665 -33.17 -7.59 14.81
CA ALA A 665 -32.64 -8.22 13.60
C ALA A 665 -31.39 -9.07 13.88
N LEU A 666 -30.51 -8.62 14.79
CA LEU A 666 -29.34 -9.38 15.23
C LEU A 666 -29.71 -10.62 16.06
N VAL A 667 -30.64 -10.49 17.01
CA VAL A 667 -31.12 -11.65 17.79
C VAL A 667 -31.86 -12.66 16.92
N ALA A 668 -32.68 -12.21 15.96
CA ALA A 668 -33.37 -13.09 15.03
C ALA A 668 -32.43 -13.78 14.01
N ALA A 669 -31.27 -13.20 13.72
CA ALA A 669 -30.26 -13.82 12.87
C ALA A 669 -29.51 -14.99 13.53
N GLU A 670 -29.69 -15.22 14.85
CA GLU A 670 -29.18 -16.39 15.57
C GLU A 670 -29.79 -17.70 15.01
N GLU A 671 -31.07 -17.69 14.60
CA GLU A 671 -31.75 -18.82 13.91
C GLU A 671 -31.16 -19.13 12.52
N SER A 672 -30.21 -18.32 12.02
CA SER A 672 -29.49 -18.51 10.75
C SER A 672 -27.98 -18.77 10.94
N ALA A 673 -27.55 -19.20 12.14
CA ALA A 673 -26.18 -19.64 12.45
C ALA A 673 -25.05 -18.63 12.07
N ARG A 674 -25.32 -17.32 12.19
CA ARG A 674 -24.36 -16.26 11.80
C ARG A 674 -23.41 -15.85 12.92
N LEU A 675 -23.93 -15.63 14.12
CA LEU A 675 -23.20 -15.22 15.33
C LEU A 675 -23.94 -15.76 16.57
N PRO A 676 -23.21 -16.24 17.61
CA PRO A 676 -23.82 -16.59 18.90
C PRO A 676 -24.17 -15.34 19.72
N VAL A 677 -25.33 -15.35 20.39
CA VAL A 677 -25.81 -14.20 21.17
C VAL A 677 -25.90 -14.54 22.67
N ARG A 678 -25.30 -13.69 23.51
CA ARG A 678 -25.27 -13.87 24.97
C ARG A 678 -26.66 -13.73 25.58
N GLN A 679 -26.95 -14.50 26.63
CA GLN A 679 -28.26 -14.49 27.29
C GLN A 679 -28.67 -13.09 27.80
N VAL A 680 -27.73 -12.33 28.38
CA VAL A 680 -27.97 -10.94 28.83
C VAL A 680 -28.48 -10.02 27.71
N VAL A 681 -28.05 -10.25 26.46
CA VAL A 681 -28.55 -9.51 25.28
C VAL A 681 -29.98 -9.91 24.93
N ARG A 682 -30.32 -11.21 25.02
CA ARG A 682 -31.70 -11.69 24.82
C ARG A 682 -32.65 -11.15 25.90
N ASP A 683 -32.19 -11.08 27.14
CA ASP A 683 -32.95 -10.52 28.26
C ASP A 683 -33.13 -8.99 28.13
N PHE A 684 -32.07 -8.28 27.73
CA PHE A 684 -32.11 -6.83 27.42
C PHE A 684 -33.09 -6.50 26.29
N VAL A 685 -33.02 -7.20 25.16
CA VAL A 685 -33.94 -7.00 24.04
C VAL A 685 -35.38 -7.33 24.46
N THR A 686 -35.59 -8.38 25.26
CA THR A 686 -36.90 -8.74 25.81
C THR A 686 -37.45 -7.66 26.75
N ALA A 687 -36.62 -7.11 27.64
CA ALA A 687 -37.00 -6.03 28.55
C ALA A 687 -37.29 -4.72 27.80
N ALA A 688 -36.49 -4.36 26.80
CA ALA A 688 -36.71 -3.23 25.91
C ALA A 688 -38.04 -3.38 25.14
N ASP A 689 -38.36 -4.58 24.66
CA ASP A 689 -39.61 -4.84 23.95
C ASP A 689 -40.83 -4.75 24.88
N GLN A 690 -40.74 -5.27 26.11
CA GLN A 690 -41.78 -5.08 27.13
C GLN A 690 -41.96 -3.60 27.49
N ALA A 691 -40.87 -2.83 27.63
CA ALA A 691 -40.92 -1.40 27.88
C ALA A 691 -41.55 -0.62 26.70
N GLN A 692 -41.21 -0.97 25.46
CA GLN A 692 -41.80 -0.37 24.26
C GLN A 692 -43.29 -0.73 24.12
N ARG A 693 -43.70 -1.94 24.47
CA ARG A 693 -45.13 -2.35 24.54
C ARG A 693 -45.89 -1.56 25.61
N ARG A 694 -45.34 -1.41 26.83
CA ARG A 694 -45.93 -0.60 27.92
C ARG A 694 -46.03 0.90 27.55
N ARG A 695 -45.00 1.47 26.90
CA ARG A 695 -45.06 2.84 26.38
C ARG A 695 -46.18 2.97 25.34
N ARG A 696 -46.25 2.08 24.35
CA ARG A 696 -47.31 2.07 23.32
C ARG A 696 -48.73 1.93 23.90
N SER A 697 -48.95 1.17 24.97
CA SER A 697 -50.27 1.08 25.61
C SER A 697 -50.64 2.36 26.38
N VAL A 698 -49.69 2.99 27.08
CA VAL A 698 -49.91 4.30 27.72
C VAL A 698 -50.21 5.38 26.67
N THR A 699 -49.46 5.45 25.56
CA THR A 699 -49.72 6.42 24.48
C THR A 699 -51.12 6.21 23.87
N ARG A 700 -51.60 4.97 23.73
CA ARG A 700 -52.96 4.68 23.24
C ARG A 700 -54.07 5.21 24.17
N ALA A 701 -53.87 5.21 25.48
CA ALA A 701 -54.81 5.83 26.43
C ALA A 701 -54.88 7.36 26.26
N TRP A 702 -53.73 8.02 26.09
CA TRP A 702 -53.67 9.46 25.79
C TRP A 702 -54.29 9.82 24.44
N ILE A 703 -54.09 8.99 23.40
CA ILE A 703 -54.70 9.16 22.07
C ILE A 703 -56.23 9.12 22.14
N ALA A 704 -56.83 8.32 23.01
CA ALA A 704 -58.29 8.26 23.14
C ALA A 704 -58.90 9.61 23.59
N GLY A 705 -58.25 10.31 24.53
CA GLY A 705 -58.68 11.64 24.98
C GLY A 705 -58.44 12.74 23.93
N LEU A 706 -57.29 12.70 23.25
CA LEU A 706 -56.94 13.69 22.22
C LEU A 706 -57.77 13.56 20.94
N SER A 707 -58.17 12.34 20.57
CA SER A 707 -58.99 12.07 19.37
C SER A 707 -60.27 12.88 19.32
N ALA A 708 -60.95 13.08 20.46
CA ALA A 708 -62.23 13.80 20.53
C ALA A 708 -62.10 15.30 20.20
N LEU A 709 -60.98 15.94 20.55
CA LEU A 709 -60.73 17.35 20.23
C LEU A 709 -60.17 17.53 18.80
N ALA A 710 -59.30 16.63 18.35
CA ALA A 710 -58.65 16.75 17.04
C ALA A 710 -59.60 16.50 15.85
N LEU A 711 -60.64 15.68 16.06
CA LEU A 711 -61.60 15.26 15.01
C LEU A 711 -62.37 16.41 14.35
N VAL A 712 -62.58 17.53 15.04
CA VAL A 712 -63.50 18.60 14.58
C VAL A 712 -62.81 19.69 13.75
N ALA A 713 -61.54 19.99 14.03
CA ALA A 713 -60.93 21.25 13.59
C ALA A 713 -59.94 21.18 12.42
N GLY A 714 -59.16 20.09 12.28
CA GLY A 714 -57.94 20.11 11.46
C GLY A 714 -57.94 19.31 10.15
N VAL A 715 -58.56 18.12 10.13
CA VAL A 715 -58.19 17.08 9.16
C VAL A 715 -58.73 17.34 7.74
N LEU A 716 -59.94 17.90 7.60
CA LEU A 716 -60.61 18.08 6.31
C LEU A 716 -59.90 19.04 5.34
N ALA A 717 -59.05 19.95 5.83
CA ALA A 717 -58.36 20.95 5.00
C ALA A 717 -56.93 20.53 4.59
N GLY A 718 -56.26 19.70 5.36
CA GLY A 718 -54.82 19.42 5.19
C GLY A 718 -54.47 18.13 4.44
N TRP A 719 -55.33 17.12 4.44
CA TRP A 719 -54.94 15.77 4.04
C TRP A 719 -54.62 15.62 2.54
N ALA A 720 -55.35 16.35 1.67
CA ALA A 720 -55.29 16.17 0.21
C ALA A 720 -53.99 16.67 -0.48
N PHE A 721 -53.09 17.36 0.22
CA PHE A 721 -51.88 17.97 -0.38
C PHE A 721 -50.55 17.39 0.13
N TYR A 722 -50.56 16.62 1.23
CA TYR A 722 -49.32 16.22 1.91
C TYR A 722 -48.72 14.88 1.40
N GLU A 723 -49.56 13.91 1.04
CA GLU A 723 -49.12 12.53 0.82
C GLU A 723 -48.30 12.36 -0.48
N ASN A 724 -48.62 13.13 -1.53
CA ASN A 724 -47.96 13.01 -2.84
C ASN A 724 -46.54 13.64 -2.88
N GLY A 725 -46.17 14.45 -1.87
CA GLY A 725 -44.84 15.06 -1.79
C GLY A 725 -43.75 14.09 -1.32
N GLN A 726 -44.03 13.31 -0.28
CA GLN A 726 -43.01 12.48 0.37
C GLN A 726 -42.47 11.32 -0.47
N ALA A 727 -43.21 10.85 -1.48
CA ALA A 727 -42.73 9.79 -2.37
C ALA A 727 -41.59 10.31 -3.27
N ALA A 728 -41.82 11.44 -3.95
CA ALA A 728 -40.86 12.04 -4.89
C ALA A 728 -39.54 12.46 -4.22
N ASP A 729 -39.59 12.98 -2.99
CA ASP A 729 -38.38 13.42 -2.31
C ASP A 729 -37.52 12.25 -1.79
N ARG A 730 -38.14 11.10 -1.45
CA ARG A 730 -37.40 9.86 -1.14
C ARG A 730 -36.69 9.33 -2.38
N GLU A 731 -37.38 9.25 -3.52
CA GLU A 731 -36.83 8.79 -4.79
C GLU A 731 -35.64 9.65 -5.24
N ARG A 732 -35.80 10.99 -5.22
CA ARG A 732 -34.70 11.95 -5.48
C ARG A 732 -33.52 11.74 -4.56
N SER A 733 -33.75 11.50 -3.26
CA SER A 733 -32.66 11.27 -2.29
C SER A 733 -31.84 10.01 -2.58
N LEU A 734 -32.47 8.97 -3.13
CA LEU A 734 -31.79 7.71 -3.49
C LEU A 734 -30.95 7.90 -4.75
N ILE A 735 -31.52 8.49 -5.82
CA ILE A 735 -30.80 8.79 -7.06
C ILE A 735 -29.61 9.72 -6.79
N ALA A 736 -29.80 10.73 -5.95
CA ALA A 736 -28.75 11.66 -5.55
C ALA A 736 -27.60 10.96 -4.79
N ARG A 737 -27.91 10.04 -3.86
CA ARG A 737 -26.90 9.23 -3.16
C ARG A 737 -26.17 8.27 -4.09
N GLU A 738 -26.86 7.64 -5.04
CA GLU A 738 -26.22 6.77 -6.04
C GLU A 738 -25.24 7.55 -6.94
N LEU A 739 -25.61 8.76 -7.36
CA LEU A 739 -24.72 9.66 -8.12
C LEU A 739 -23.49 10.09 -7.30
N ALA A 740 -23.65 10.36 -5.99
CA ALA A 740 -22.54 10.66 -5.09
C ALA A 740 -21.59 9.47 -4.90
N ILE A 741 -22.12 8.26 -4.69
CA ILE A 741 -21.30 7.04 -4.57
C ILE A 741 -20.54 6.76 -5.88
N LYS A 742 -21.19 6.94 -7.03
CA LYS A 742 -20.52 6.83 -8.34
C LYS A 742 -19.44 7.90 -8.53
N ALA A 743 -19.66 9.12 -8.07
CA ALA A 743 -18.64 10.15 -8.06
C ALA A 743 -17.44 9.76 -7.17
N ASP A 744 -17.72 9.24 -5.97
CA ASP A 744 -16.69 8.84 -5.00
C ASP A 744 -15.80 7.72 -5.56
N ILE A 745 -16.38 6.71 -6.22
CA ILE A 745 -15.65 5.62 -6.90
C ILE A 745 -14.86 6.12 -8.12
N MET A 746 -15.39 7.11 -8.84
CA MET A 746 -14.75 7.65 -10.05
C MET A 746 -13.67 8.70 -9.74
N ARG A 747 -13.60 9.21 -8.51
CA ARG A 747 -12.70 10.29 -8.06
C ARG A 747 -11.22 10.05 -8.37
N GLU A 748 -10.76 8.80 -8.34
CA GLU A 748 -9.37 8.43 -8.64
C GLU A 748 -9.07 8.28 -10.15
N ARG A 749 -10.10 8.05 -10.98
CA ARG A 749 -9.95 7.63 -12.39
C ARG A 749 -10.39 8.67 -13.40
N ASP A 750 -11.42 9.44 -13.07
CA ASP A 750 -11.96 10.54 -13.86
C ASP A 750 -12.47 11.61 -12.87
N PRO A 751 -11.55 12.43 -12.30
CA PRO A 751 -11.89 13.41 -11.27
C PRO A 751 -12.86 14.48 -11.78
N GLN A 752 -12.80 14.81 -13.08
CA GLN A 752 -13.66 15.80 -13.70
C GLN A 752 -15.11 15.28 -13.81
N LYS A 753 -15.30 14.02 -14.20
CA LYS A 753 -16.62 13.38 -14.23
C LYS A 753 -17.13 13.02 -12.84
N ALA A 754 -16.23 12.73 -11.88
CA ALA A 754 -16.58 12.66 -10.47
C ALA A 754 -17.16 14.01 -9.98
N LEU A 755 -16.50 15.13 -10.23
CA LEU A 755 -17.03 16.47 -9.90
C LEU A 755 -18.37 16.75 -10.57
N GLN A 756 -18.55 16.37 -11.84
CA GLN A 756 -19.84 16.48 -12.54
C GLN A 756 -20.93 15.62 -11.87
N LEU A 757 -20.62 14.39 -11.45
CA LEU A 757 -21.53 13.48 -10.78
C LEU A 757 -21.89 13.96 -9.35
N SER A 758 -20.92 14.46 -8.57
CA SER A 758 -21.19 15.07 -7.25
C SER A 758 -22.04 16.36 -7.39
N LEU A 759 -21.79 17.16 -8.43
CA LEU A 759 -22.59 18.37 -8.70
C LEU A 759 -24.02 18.01 -9.16
N ALA A 760 -24.17 16.95 -9.95
CA ALA A 760 -25.48 16.41 -10.33
C ALA A 760 -26.23 15.86 -9.10
N ALA A 761 -25.57 15.02 -8.29
CA ALA A 761 -26.07 14.49 -7.03
C ALA A 761 -26.62 15.60 -6.12
N TYR A 762 -25.81 16.63 -5.87
CA TYR A 762 -26.18 17.77 -5.03
C TYR A 762 -27.36 18.58 -5.61
N ARG A 763 -27.46 18.69 -6.94
CA ARG A 763 -28.62 19.32 -7.62
C ARG A 763 -29.88 18.46 -7.56
N THR A 764 -29.76 17.13 -7.53
CA THR A 764 -30.90 16.20 -7.45
C THR A 764 -31.50 16.15 -6.04
N ALA A 765 -30.67 16.06 -5.00
CA ALA A 765 -31.11 16.23 -3.60
C ALA A 765 -29.95 16.69 -2.71
N GLN A 766 -30.14 17.79 -1.98
CA GLN A 766 -29.12 18.37 -1.09
C GLN A 766 -29.10 17.66 0.27
N THR A 767 -28.59 16.43 0.32
CA THR A 767 -28.36 15.67 1.55
C THR A 767 -27.01 16.03 2.22
N SER A 768 -26.65 15.36 3.31
CA SER A 768 -25.29 15.41 3.86
C SER A 768 -24.28 14.69 2.96
N GLU A 769 -24.62 13.53 2.42
CA GLU A 769 -23.69 12.71 1.62
C GLU A 769 -23.35 13.37 0.28
N THR A 770 -24.34 13.98 -0.38
CA THR A 770 -24.11 14.72 -1.64
C THR A 770 -23.32 16.00 -1.42
N ARG A 771 -23.50 16.70 -0.29
CA ARG A 771 -22.62 17.80 0.12
C ARG A 771 -21.20 17.31 0.36
N SER A 772 -21.01 16.23 1.12
CA SER A 772 -19.68 15.66 1.39
C SER A 772 -18.97 15.18 0.12
N SER A 773 -19.67 14.50 -0.80
CA SER A 773 -19.10 14.08 -2.09
C SER A 773 -18.72 15.28 -2.97
N LEU A 774 -19.54 16.34 -2.98
CA LEU A 774 -19.23 17.58 -3.69
C LEU A 774 -18.05 18.34 -3.04
N TYR A 775 -17.96 18.40 -1.71
CA TYR A 775 -16.82 18.98 -1.02
C TYR A 775 -15.53 18.18 -1.27
N ALA A 776 -15.57 16.84 -1.20
CA ALA A 776 -14.43 15.99 -1.50
C ALA A 776 -13.99 16.11 -2.97
N ALA A 777 -14.93 16.18 -3.92
CA ALA A 777 -14.62 16.49 -5.32
C ALA A 777 -14.06 17.92 -5.49
N ALA A 778 -14.44 18.88 -4.63
CA ALA A 778 -13.92 20.25 -4.60
C ALA A 778 -12.67 20.44 -3.71
N THR A 779 -12.08 19.37 -3.17
CA THR A 779 -10.76 19.38 -2.50
C THR A 779 -9.72 18.46 -3.14
N THR A 780 -10.15 17.47 -3.94
CA THR A 780 -9.27 16.50 -4.61
C THR A 780 -8.51 17.13 -5.79
N VAL A 781 -7.36 17.76 -5.52
CA VAL A 781 -6.53 18.45 -6.54
C VAL A 781 -6.25 17.54 -7.73
N ALA A 782 -6.89 17.83 -8.85
CA ALA A 782 -6.86 17.03 -10.06
C ALA A 782 -6.83 17.92 -11.32
N PRO A 783 -6.27 17.43 -12.44
CA PRO A 783 -6.22 18.19 -13.67
C PRO A 783 -7.55 18.11 -14.42
N ALA A 784 -7.95 19.19 -15.10
CA ALA A 784 -8.90 19.08 -16.21
C ALA A 784 -8.14 18.66 -17.47
N HIS A 785 -8.67 17.67 -18.20
CA HIS A 785 -8.02 17.10 -19.39
C HIS A 785 -8.54 17.76 -20.68
N LEU A 786 -7.62 18.33 -21.45
CA LEU A 786 -7.87 19.00 -22.73
C LEU A 786 -7.39 18.06 -23.84
N SER A 787 -8.25 17.10 -24.16
CA SER A 787 -8.03 16.07 -25.19
C SER A 787 -8.86 16.42 -26.45
N PRO A 788 -8.25 16.50 -27.66
CA PRO A 788 -8.97 16.81 -28.89
C PRO A 788 -10.20 15.93 -29.15
N ALA A 789 -11.33 16.55 -29.51
CA ALA A 789 -12.55 15.80 -29.81
C ALA A 789 -12.43 14.94 -31.09
N ARG A 790 -11.61 15.38 -32.06
CA ARG A 790 -11.31 14.66 -33.32
C ARG A 790 -9.88 14.93 -33.85
N GLY A 791 -9.37 13.95 -34.60
CA GLY A 791 -8.12 14.03 -35.36
C GLY A 791 -6.90 13.45 -34.65
N GLU A 792 -5.81 13.24 -35.41
CA GLU A 792 -4.53 12.77 -34.86
C GLU A 792 -4.03 13.69 -33.74
N ARG A 793 -3.56 13.08 -32.65
CA ARG A 793 -2.81 13.76 -31.60
C ARG A 793 -1.32 13.81 -31.99
N LYS A 794 -0.63 14.88 -31.58
CA LYS A 794 0.80 15.14 -31.84
C LYS A 794 1.38 15.95 -30.66
N PRO A 795 2.68 15.81 -30.34
CA PRO A 795 3.32 16.49 -29.21
C PRO A 795 2.99 17.96 -29.08
N VAL A 796 2.66 18.42 -27.87
CA VAL A 796 2.44 19.83 -27.54
C VAL A 796 3.79 20.50 -27.33
N LEU A 797 4.22 21.35 -28.26
CA LEU A 797 5.55 21.96 -28.25
C LEU A 797 5.61 23.25 -27.42
N ASN A 798 4.53 24.04 -27.41
CA ASN A 798 4.44 25.28 -26.66
C ASN A 798 2.99 25.51 -26.19
N LEU A 799 2.86 26.18 -25.04
CA LEU A 799 1.60 26.62 -24.43
C LEU A 799 1.68 28.11 -24.11
N ALA A 800 0.61 28.86 -24.36
CA ALA A 800 0.53 30.28 -24.00
C ALA A 800 -0.90 30.67 -23.62
N TYR A 801 -1.08 31.34 -22.47
CA TYR A 801 -2.34 31.93 -22.04
C TYR A 801 -2.55 33.33 -22.60
N SER A 802 -3.80 33.68 -22.93
CA SER A 802 -4.20 35.07 -23.15
C SER A 802 -3.94 35.92 -21.90
N PRO A 803 -3.76 37.25 -22.01
CA PRO A 803 -3.37 38.10 -20.88
C PRO A 803 -4.43 38.22 -19.76
N ASP A 804 -5.67 37.85 -20.05
CA ASP A 804 -6.78 37.70 -19.10
C ASP A 804 -6.96 36.27 -18.58
N GLY A 805 -6.20 35.30 -19.10
CA GLY A 805 -6.22 33.90 -18.70
C GLY A 805 -7.42 33.08 -19.21
N GLU A 806 -8.31 33.65 -20.03
CA GLU A 806 -9.53 32.97 -20.51
C GLU A 806 -9.33 32.07 -21.74
N VAL A 807 -8.24 32.22 -22.48
CA VAL A 807 -7.91 31.39 -23.66
C VAL A 807 -6.52 30.77 -23.49
N LEU A 808 -6.41 29.46 -23.73
CA LEU A 808 -5.14 28.75 -23.82
C LEU A 808 -4.85 28.37 -25.27
N ALA A 809 -3.75 28.88 -25.82
CA ALA A 809 -3.22 28.46 -27.12
C ALA A 809 -2.19 27.34 -26.94
N ALA A 810 -2.24 26.35 -27.82
CA ALA A 810 -1.34 25.20 -27.84
C ALA A 810 -0.84 24.93 -29.27
N SER A 811 0.47 24.90 -29.47
CA SER A 811 1.08 24.54 -30.76
C SER A 811 1.53 23.08 -30.76
N HIS A 812 1.01 22.29 -31.71
CA HIS A 812 1.39 20.89 -31.88
C HIS A 812 2.46 20.70 -32.96
N ARG A 813 3.31 19.67 -32.80
CA ARG A 813 4.25 19.20 -33.83
C ARG A 813 3.50 18.95 -35.15
N GLY A 814 3.96 19.55 -36.24
CA GLY A 814 3.28 19.52 -37.55
C GLY A 814 2.35 20.71 -37.82
N GLY A 815 2.37 21.76 -36.99
CA GLY A 815 1.85 23.09 -37.34
C GLY A 815 0.35 23.29 -37.12
N ARG A 816 -0.29 22.53 -36.24
CA ARG A 816 -1.64 22.85 -35.76
C ARG A 816 -1.55 23.70 -34.50
N VAL A 817 -2.17 24.87 -34.50
CA VAL A 817 -2.42 25.66 -33.29
C VAL A 817 -3.88 25.45 -32.89
N ARG A 818 -4.14 24.99 -31.66
CA ARG A 818 -5.50 24.89 -31.09
C ARG A 818 -5.68 25.99 -30.04
N LEU A 819 -6.92 26.47 -29.92
CA LEU A 819 -7.37 27.45 -28.93
C LEU A 819 -8.45 26.82 -28.05
N TRP A 820 -8.27 26.88 -26.75
CA TRP A 820 -9.21 26.37 -25.76
C TRP A 820 -9.83 27.52 -24.97
N ASP A 821 -11.16 27.56 -24.87
CA ASP A 821 -11.84 28.39 -23.87
C ASP A 821 -11.59 27.75 -22.50
N VAL A 822 -10.91 28.51 -21.66
CA VAL A 822 -10.57 28.18 -20.28
C VAL A 822 -11.06 29.28 -19.32
N SER A 823 -12.06 30.07 -19.71
CA SER A 823 -12.80 30.98 -18.82
C SER A 823 -13.43 30.24 -17.62
N LYS A 824 -13.69 28.94 -17.79
CA LYS A 824 -14.13 28.00 -16.74
C LYS A 824 -13.22 26.77 -16.74
N PRO A 825 -12.05 26.78 -16.08
CA PRO A 825 -11.05 25.69 -16.17
C PRO A 825 -11.51 24.30 -15.71
N ALA A 826 -12.59 24.19 -14.93
CA ALA A 826 -13.21 22.90 -14.59
C ALA A 826 -14.10 22.32 -15.72
N MET A 827 -14.47 23.14 -16.70
CA MET A 827 -15.24 22.80 -17.90
C MET A 827 -14.63 23.47 -19.15
N PRO A 828 -13.36 23.18 -19.49
CA PRO A 828 -12.68 23.77 -20.63
C PRO A 828 -13.28 23.24 -21.94
N ALA A 829 -13.31 24.07 -22.98
CA ALA A 829 -13.89 23.74 -24.27
C ALA A 829 -12.91 23.97 -25.44
N GLU A 830 -12.92 23.08 -26.43
CA GLU A 830 -12.20 23.32 -27.68
C GLU A 830 -12.94 24.42 -28.45
N ALA A 831 -12.36 25.62 -28.51
CA ALA A 831 -13.00 26.78 -29.13
C ALA A 831 -12.69 26.82 -30.63
N GLY A 832 -11.41 26.75 -31.00
CA GLY A 832 -11.00 26.87 -32.39
C GLY A 832 -9.53 26.57 -32.62
N GLY A 833 -9.00 27.09 -33.72
CA GLY A 833 -7.61 26.87 -34.10
C GLY A 833 -7.37 27.04 -35.59
N PHE A 834 -6.10 26.97 -35.97
CA PHE A 834 -5.64 27.19 -37.34
C PHE A 834 -4.41 26.32 -37.64
N LYS A 835 -4.04 26.23 -38.91
CA LYS A 835 -2.83 25.54 -39.37
C LYS A 835 -1.81 26.56 -39.87
N VAL A 836 -0.54 26.34 -39.54
CA VAL A 836 0.63 27.06 -40.04
C VAL A 836 1.62 26.10 -40.69
N ASP A 837 2.57 26.67 -41.42
CA ASP A 837 3.51 25.93 -42.27
C ASP A 837 4.72 25.44 -41.45
N GLY A 838 4.58 24.26 -40.85
CA GLY A 838 5.61 23.63 -39.99
C GLY A 838 5.37 23.82 -38.50
N SER A 839 6.26 23.28 -37.65
CA SER A 839 6.22 23.55 -36.21
C SER A 839 6.42 25.04 -35.92
N ALA A 840 5.84 25.53 -34.81
CA ALA A 840 5.86 26.96 -34.48
C ALA A 840 6.12 27.21 -32.99
N ALA A 841 6.86 28.28 -32.71
CA ALA A 841 6.90 28.93 -31.39
C ALA A 841 5.71 29.90 -31.28
N ILE A 842 5.13 30.04 -30.09
CA ILE A 842 3.96 30.90 -29.85
C ILE A 842 4.13 31.74 -28.58
N ALA A 843 3.57 32.96 -28.58
CA ALA A 843 3.52 33.83 -27.41
C ALA A 843 2.29 34.75 -27.49
N TYR A 844 1.65 35.05 -26.36
CA TYR A 844 0.57 36.05 -26.30
C TYR A 844 1.14 37.44 -25.94
N HIS A 845 0.57 38.47 -26.55
CA HIS A 845 0.84 39.86 -26.19
C HIS A 845 0.30 40.18 -24.78
N PRO A 846 1.07 40.82 -23.87
CA PRO A 846 0.74 40.90 -22.45
C PRO A 846 -0.46 41.80 -22.08
N ARG A 847 -1.13 42.44 -23.04
CA ARG A 847 -2.32 43.29 -22.77
C ARG A 847 -3.49 43.15 -23.75
N THR A 848 -3.38 42.34 -24.80
CA THR A 848 -4.47 42.12 -25.77
C THR A 848 -4.49 40.66 -26.21
N ARG A 849 -5.62 40.16 -26.70
CA ARG A 849 -5.75 38.80 -27.25
C ARG A 849 -5.10 38.67 -28.65
N VAL A 850 -3.85 39.09 -28.78
CA VAL A 850 -3.02 38.86 -29.96
C VAL A 850 -2.02 37.74 -29.65
N LEU A 851 -2.14 36.65 -30.41
CA LEU A 851 -1.22 35.52 -30.40
C LEU A 851 -0.19 35.70 -31.52
N ALA A 852 1.09 35.81 -31.16
CA ALA A 852 2.19 35.68 -32.11
C ALA A 852 2.51 34.19 -32.34
N VAL A 853 2.68 33.82 -33.60
CA VAL A 853 3.01 32.45 -34.05
C VAL A 853 4.10 32.55 -35.11
N GLN A 854 5.28 31.99 -34.82
CA GLN A 854 6.44 32.01 -35.71
C GLN A 854 6.81 30.60 -36.15
N THR A 855 6.76 30.35 -37.46
CA THR A 855 7.31 29.17 -38.13
C THR A 855 8.74 29.45 -38.63
N ALA A 856 9.39 28.45 -39.25
CA ALA A 856 10.70 28.64 -39.88
C ALA A 856 10.72 29.66 -41.05
N THR A 857 9.56 30.04 -41.59
CA THR A 857 9.42 30.87 -42.81
C THR A 857 8.55 32.12 -42.64
N SER A 858 7.74 32.20 -41.58
CA SER A 858 6.89 33.38 -41.36
C SER A 858 6.57 33.63 -39.88
N LEU A 859 6.55 34.92 -39.52
CA LEU A 859 5.90 35.40 -38.31
C LEU A 859 4.45 35.79 -38.67
N THR A 860 3.48 35.32 -37.89
CA THR A 860 2.07 35.70 -38.02
C THR A 860 1.52 36.18 -36.69
N LEU A 861 0.71 37.24 -36.74
CA LEU A 861 -0.03 37.74 -35.57
C LEU A 861 -1.52 37.46 -35.79
N TRP A 862 -2.17 36.90 -34.77
CA TRP A 862 -3.57 36.48 -34.80
C TRP A 862 -4.36 37.12 -33.67
N ASN A 863 -5.44 37.83 -33.99
CA ASN A 863 -6.45 38.26 -33.05
C ASN A 863 -7.32 37.07 -32.65
N THR A 864 -7.28 36.69 -31.37
CA THR A 864 -8.10 35.60 -30.78
C THR A 864 -9.13 36.17 -29.80
N THR A 865 -9.68 37.36 -30.09
CA THR A 865 -10.77 37.94 -29.29
C THR A 865 -12.04 37.10 -29.42
N ASP A 866 -12.37 36.69 -30.65
CA ASP A 866 -13.15 35.46 -30.87
C ASP A 866 -12.15 34.28 -30.97
N ALA A 867 -12.27 33.32 -30.05
CA ALA A 867 -11.44 32.12 -30.05
C ALA A 867 -11.98 30.99 -30.97
N MET A 868 -13.25 31.08 -31.38
CA MET A 868 -13.86 30.21 -32.39
C MET A 868 -13.36 30.59 -33.80
N HIS A 869 -13.24 31.90 -34.05
CA HIS A 869 -12.86 32.47 -35.35
C HIS A 869 -11.61 33.36 -35.26
N PRO A 870 -10.42 32.80 -34.97
CA PRO A 870 -9.19 33.59 -34.86
C PRO A 870 -8.79 34.23 -36.20
N GLU A 871 -8.62 35.55 -36.19
CA GLU A 871 -8.32 36.36 -37.39
C GLU A 871 -6.83 36.67 -37.50
N ARG A 872 -6.21 36.40 -38.65
CA ARG A 872 -4.80 36.77 -38.88
C ARG A 872 -4.65 38.24 -39.23
N VAL A 873 -4.23 39.06 -38.28
CA VAL A 873 -4.03 40.51 -38.45
C VAL A 873 -2.72 40.86 -39.18
N ALA A 874 -1.68 40.05 -39.09
CA ALA A 874 -0.44 40.26 -39.84
C ALA A 874 0.26 38.95 -40.27
N ARG A 875 1.02 39.01 -41.38
CA ARG A 875 2.00 37.98 -41.80
C ARG A 875 3.25 38.66 -42.37
N LEU A 876 4.41 38.38 -41.79
CA LEU A 876 5.72 38.72 -42.34
C LEU A 876 6.37 37.43 -42.85
N SER A 877 7.02 37.50 -44.00
CA SER A 877 7.98 36.47 -44.42
C SER A 877 9.31 36.74 -43.73
N ILE A 878 9.97 35.70 -43.21
CA ILE A 878 11.29 35.78 -42.57
C ILE A 878 12.26 34.85 -43.28
N ALA A 879 13.56 35.18 -43.25
CA ALA A 879 14.59 34.32 -43.83
C ALA A 879 14.69 33.00 -43.05
N GLU A 880 14.78 31.88 -43.78
CA GLU A 880 14.62 30.51 -43.27
C GLU A 880 15.51 30.18 -42.07
N GLY A 881 14.94 29.45 -41.11
CA GLY A 881 15.64 28.85 -39.98
C GLY A 881 14.67 28.45 -38.86
N THR A 882 14.85 27.29 -38.24
CA THR A 882 13.93 26.82 -37.19
C THR A 882 13.92 27.80 -36.01
N THR A 883 12.72 28.11 -35.54
CA THR A 883 12.50 29.00 -34.38
C THR A 883 12.07 28.14 -33.19
N PHE A 884 12.84 28.20 -32.10
CA PHE A 884 12.55 27.44 -30.89
C PHE A 884 11.71 28.22 -29.87
N THR A 885 11.93 29.53 -29.78
CA THR A 885 11.43 30.35 -28.66
C THR A 885 11.00 31.74 -29.13
N LEU A 886 10.00 32.30 -28.45
CA LEU A 886 9.32 33.55 -28.78
C LEU A 886 8.80 34.20 -27.49
N ALA A 887 9.04 35.49 -27.26
CA ALA A 887 8.50 36.22 -26.10
C ALA A 887 8.26 37.71 -26.38
N PHE A 888 7.25 38.30 -25.73
CA PHE A 888 7.03 39.74 -25.72
C PHE A 888 7.75 40.41 -24.53
N SER A 889 8.16 41.66 -24.70
CA SER A 889 8.52 42.55 -23.60
C SER A 889 7.31 42.80 -22.68
N GLY A 890 7.54 43.06 -21.39
CA GLY A 890 6.45 43.35 -20.43
C GLY A 890 5.62 44.60 -20.76
N ASP A 891 6.13 45.47 -21.64
CA ASP A 891 5.36 46.60 -22.18
C ASP A 891 4.57 46.29 -23.45
N GLY A 892 4.75 45.09 -24.02
CA GLY A 892 4.06 44.59 -25.21
C GLY A 892 4.59 45.12 -26.55
N ARG A 893 5.58 46.02 -26.56
CA ARG A 893 6.04 46.71 -27.79
C ARG A 893 7.13 45.99 -28.56
N THR A 894 7.89 45.11 -27.90
CA THR A 894 8.97 44.34 -28.52
C THR A 894 8.61 42.87 -28.51
N LEU A 895 8.77 42.21 -29.65
CA LEU A 895 8.72 40.75 -29.78
C LEU A 895 10.15 40.25 -30.04
N ALA A 896 10.60 39.24 -29.30
CA ALA A 896 11.91 38.62 -29.45
C ALA A 896 11.79 37.14 -29.83
N ALA A 897 12.59 36.67 -30.79
CA ALA A 897 12.65 35.25 -31.18
C ALA A 897 14.09 34.72 -31.26
N GLY A 898 14.27 33.47 -30.81
CA GLY A 898 15.50 32.70 -30.90
C GLY A 898 15.41 31.60 -31.96
N SER A 899 16.53 31.33 -32.63
CA SER A 899 16.60 30.39 -33.76
C SER A 899 17.79 29.44 -33.70
N GLU A 900 17.65 28.33 -34.43
CA GLU A 900 18.64 27.27 -34.68
C GLU A 900 19.99 27.83 -35.16
N ALA A 901 19.97 28.79 -36.10
CA ALA A 901 21.17 29.45 -36.62
C ALA A 901 21.74 30.56 -35.70
N GLY A 902 21.52 30.46 -34.38
CA GLY A 902 22.06 31.37 -33.36
C GLY A 902 21.60 32.83 -33.46
N ARG A 903 20.56 33.14 -34.25
CA ARG A 903 20.08 34.51 -34.48
C ARG A 903 18.99 34.90 -33.48
N LEU A 904 19.16 36.09 -32.91
CA LEU A 904 18.12 36.85 -32.23
C LEU A 904 17.45 37.79 -33.25
N ARG A 905 16.12 37.79 -33.27
CA ARG A 905 15.30 38.76 -34.03
C ARG A 905 14.45 39.57 -33.05
N LEU A 906 14.37 40.88 -33.26
CA LEU A 906 13.55 41.82 -32.49
C LEU A 906 12.62 42.57 -33.45
N TRP A 907 11.32 42.58 -33.17
CA TRP A 907 10.32 43.35 -33.91
C TRP A 907 9.67 44.40 -33.02
N ASP A 908 9.35 45.55 -33.61
CA ASP A 908 8.27 46.40 -33.10
C ASP A 908 6.93 45.71 -33.36
N VAL A 909 6.10 45.66 -32.33
CA VAL A 909 4.74 45.10 -32.33
C VAL A 909 3.76 46.06 -31.63
N SER A 910 4.14 47.34 -31.48
CA SER A 910 3.29 48.40 -30.91
C SER A 910 1.99 48.61 -31.69
N ASP A 911 2.00 48.32 -33.00
CA ASP A 911 0.81 48.07 -33.81
C ASP A 911 0.85 46.61 -34.32
N PRO A 912 0.02 45.71 -33.77
CA PRO A 912 -0.07 44.32 -34.22
C PRO A 912 -0.58 44.10 -35.66
N ALA A 913 -1.10 45.13 -36.35
CA ALA A 913 -1.40 45.06 -37.78
C ALA A 913 -0.17 45.39 -38.65
N HIS A 914 0.78 46.18 -38.13
CA HIS A 914 1.98 46.63 -38.85
C HIS A 914 3.29 46.33 -38.09
N PRO A 915 3.55 45.06 -37.70
CA PRO A 915 4.80 44.68 -37.06
C PRO A 915 6.02 44.93 -37.97
N ALA A 916 7.11 45.43 -37.41
CA ALA A 916 8.30 45.84 -38.15
C ALA A 916 9.58 45.23 -37.54
N LEU A 917 10.41 44.57 -38.36
CA LEU A 917 11.70 44.03 -37.90
C LEU A 917 12.65 45.20 -37.58
N ARG A 918 13.04 45.32 -36.30
CA ARG A 918 14.00 46.32 -35.80
C ARG A 918 15.43 45.81 -35.97
N VAL A 919 15.70 44.59 -35.53
CA VAL A 919 17.04 43.98 -35.51
C VAL A 919 16.97 42.50 -35.87
N GLU A 920 17.86 42.04 -36.74
CA GLU A 920 18.28 40.63 -36.83
C GLU A 920 19.79 40.57 -36.60
N ARG A 921 20.22 39.76 -35.63
CA ARG A 921 21.64 39.64 -35.25
C ARG A 921 21.97 38.19 -34.90
N THR A 922 22.99 37.62 -35.53
CA THR A 922 23.64 36.41 -35.02
C THR A 922 24.28 36.75 -33.68
N ILE A 923 23.81 36.09 -32.60
CA ILE A 923 24.32 36.30 -31.25
C ILE A 923 25.17 35.13 -30.77
N ALA A 924 24.80 33.89 -31.11
CA ALA A 924 25.51 32.67 -30.74
C ALA A 924 25.98 31.92 -32.00
N GLU A 925 26.96 31.04 -31.82
CA GLU A 925 27.38 30.06 -32.84
C GLU A 925 26.50 28.80 -32.82
N THR A 926 25.75 28.60 -31.73
CA THR A 926 24.81 27.51 -31.49
C THR A 926 23.37 28.04 -31.35
N GLU A 927 22.40 27.12 -31.34
CA GLU A 927 20.98 27.43 -31.28
C GLU A 927 20.55 28.22 -30.03
N VAL A 928 19.72 29.25 -30.22
CA VAL A 928 19.07 29.99 -29.12
C VAL A 928 17.78 29.26 -28.77
N ILE A 929 17.89 28.32 -27.83
CA ILE A 929 16.84 27.37 -27.46
C ILE A 929 15.73 28.08 -26.65
N SER A 930 16.11 29.02 -25.77
CA SER A 930 15.18 29.65 -24.84
C SER A 930 15.53 31.11 -24.57
N LEU A 931 14.52 31.97 -24.36
CA LEU A 931 14.70 33.37 -23.98
C LEU A 931 13.60 33.87 -23.04
N ALA A 932 13.90 34.87 -22.21
CA ALA A 932 12.95 35.48 -21.28
C ALA A 932 13.28 36.95 -21.02
N PHE A 933 12.29 37.84 -21.08
CA PHE A 933 12.45 39.24 -20.65
C PHE A 933 12.47 39.33 -19.12
N THR A 934 13.34 40.19 -18.59
CA THR A 934 13.34 40.56 -17.17
C THR A 934 12.09 41.37 -16.81
N ARG A 935 11.80 41.43 -15.50
CA ARG A 935 10.69 42.17 -14.89
C ARG A 935 10.50 43.60 -15.40
N ASP A 936 11.60 44.31 -15.65
CA ASP A 936 11.58 45.71 -16.10
C ASP A 936 11.21 45.88 -17.58
N GLY A 937 11.15 44.79 -18.34
CA GLY A 937 10.91 44.76 -19.78
C GLY A 937 12.05 45.33 -20.63
N ARG A 938 13.21 45.64 -20.02
CA ARG A 938 14.36 46.27 -20.71
C ARG A 938 15.54 45.33 -20.89
N HIS A 939 15.65 44.25 -20.12
CA HIS A 939 16.67 43.25 -20.34
C HIS A 939 16.08 41.94 -20.87
N LEU A 940 16.88 41.22 -21.64
CA LEU A 940 16.54 39.93 -22.23
C LEU A 940 17.61 38.92 -21.83
N ILE A 941 17.16 37.79 -21.28
CA ILE A 941 17.97 36.61 -21.07
C ILE A 941 17.87 35.73 -22.31
N THR A 942 19.00 35.25 -22.83
CA THR A 942 19.06 34.21 -23.87
C THR A 942 19.89 33.04 -23.40
N GLY A 943 19.36 31.83 -23.53
CA GLY A 943 20.05 30.57 -23.28
C GLY A 943 20.39 29.83 -24.58
N ASN A 944 21.63 29.34 -24.70
CA ASN A 944 22.10 28.58 -25.86
C ASN A 944 23.04 27.43 -25.45
N GLY A 945 22.87 26.27 -26.08
CA GLY A 945 23.80 25.13 -25.98
C GLY A 945 23.26 23.87 -25.27
N ASN A 946 23.19 22.79 -26.04
CA ASN A 946 23.17 21.38 -25.64
C ASN A 946 24.54 20.77 -25.98
N GLU A 947 25.10 19.93 -25.10
CA GLU A 947 26.47 19.41 -25.24
C GLU A 947 26.45 17.99 -25.86
N GLU A 948 26.18 17.91 -27.17
CA GLU A 948 26.32 16.68 -27.96
C GLU A 948 27.49 16.79 -28.96
N GLY A 949 28.73 16.87 -28.46
CA GLY A 949 29.91 16.83 -29.33
C GLY A 949 31.25 16.98 -28.61
N ASP A 950 32.18 16.07 -28.88
CA ASP A 950 33.56 16.11 -28.38
C ASP A 950 34.30 17.31 -29.03
N GLY A 951 34.38 18.43 -28.29
CA GLY A 951 34.91 19.72 -28.77
C GLY A 951 33.91 20.88 -28.90
N GLY A 952 32.70 20.77 -28.34
CA GLY A 952 31.69 21.84 -28.33
C GLY A 952 32.10 23.11 -27.55
N GLN A 953 31.47 24.25 -27.88
CA GLN A 953 31.51 25.46 -27.04
C GLN A 953 30.60 25.28 -25.81
N PRO A 954 31.02 25.68 -24.59
CA PRO A 954 30.21 25.50 -23.39
C PRO A 954 28.91 26.30 -23.45
N ALA A 955 27.83 25.73 -22.91
CA ALA A 955 26.51 26.36 -22.88
C ALA A 955 26.51 27.67 -22.07
N GLN A 956 25.68 28.62 -22.50
CA GLN A 956 25.73 30.00 -22.03
C GLN A 956 24.36 30.57 -21.70
N VAL A 957 24.33 31.41 -20.67
CA VAL A 957 23.22 32.27 -20.30
C VAL A 957 23.70 33.71 -20.40
N ARG A 958 23.02 34.53 -21.20
CA ARG A 958 23.49 35.88 -21.56
C ARG A 958 22.48 36.95 -21.24
N LEU A 959 22.95 38.07 -20.70
CA LEU A 959 22.17 39.25 -20.35
C LEU A 959 22.33 40.31 -21.44
N TRP A 960 21.22 40.69 -22.07
CA TRP A 960 21.15 41.76 -23.07
C TRP A 960 20.38 42.95 -22.53
N ASP A 961 20.90 44.15 -22.71
CA ASP A 961 20.19 45.42 -22.48
C ASP A 961 19.53 45.86 -23.80
N LEU A 962 18.21 46.02 -23.74
CA LEU A 962 17.29 46.43 -24.79
C LEU A 962 16.59 47.76 -24.44
N THR A 963 17.19 48.59 -23.58
CA THR A 963 16.72 49.97 -23.31
C THR A 963 16.66 50.80 -24.60
N ASP A 964 17.52 50.46 -25.58
CA ASP A 964 17.36 50.77 -27.00
C ASP A 964 17.18 49.44 -27.78
N PRO A 965 15.93 49.05 -28.14
CA PRO A 965 15.67 47.80 -28.86
C PRO A 965 16.28 47.76 -30.27
N ASP A 966 16.65 48.90 -30.85
CA ASP A 966 17.31 48.99 -32.16
C ASP A 966 18.82 48.74 -32.04
N ARG A 967 19.35 48.70 -30.80
CA ARG A 967 20.77 48.50 -30.47
C ARG A 967 20.97 47.56 -29.27
N PRO A 968 20.61 46.27 -29.38
CA PRO A 968 20.81 45.28 -28.32
C PRO A 968 22.29 45.19 -27.87
N VAL A 969 22.56 45.55 -26.61
CA VAL A 969 23.89 45.52 -26.00
C VAL A 969 24.03 44.25 -25.17
N LEU A 970 25.02 43.40 -25.48
CA LEU A 970 25.43 42.34 -24.59
C LEU A 970 26.04 42.97 -23.33
N ARG A 971 25.48 42.65 -22.16
CA ARG A 971 25.99 43.11 -20.86
C ARG A 971 26.89 42.07 -20.22
N ASP A 972 26.44 40.82 -20.18
CA ASP A 972 27.19 39.73 -19.53
C ASP A 972 26.93 38.35 -20.19
N THR A 973 27.79 37.37 -19.91
CA THR A 973 27.73 36.00 -20.43
C THR A 973 28.28 35.01 -19.41
N GLU A 974 27.37 34.31 -18.75
CA GLU A 974 27.66 33.28 -17.74
C GLU A 974 27.68 31.88 -18.35
N ARG A 975 28.48 30.98 -17.76
CA ARG A 975 28.63 29.58 -18.21
C ARG A 975 27.73 28.62 -17.43
N ALA A 976 27.11 27.70 -18.17
CA ALA A 976 26.36 26.56 -17.67
C ALA A 976 26.93 25.26 -18.25
N GLU A 977 26.61 24.11 -17.65
CA GLU A 977 26.94 22.81 -18.24
C GLU A 977 26.10 22.58 -19.51
N THR A 978 24.77 22.78 -19.43
CA THR A 978 23.83 22.80 -20.58
C THR A 978 22.68 23.77 -20.31
N VAL A 979 21.99 24.25 -21.35
CA VAL A 979 20.81 25.14 -21.23
C VAL A 979 19.70 24.72 -22.18
N MET A 980 18.59 24.22 -21.63
CA MET A 980 17.39 23.85 -22.38
C MET A 980 16.24 24.84 -22.19
N ALA A 981 16.12 25.44 -21.00
CA ALA A 981 15.10 26.44 -20.70
C ALA A 981 15.67 27.55 -19.81
N VAL A 982 15.21 28.78 -20.01
CA VAL A 982 15.46 29.93 -19.12
C VAL A 982 14.14 30.56 -18.70
N ALA A 983 14.06 31.08 -17.48
CA ALA A 983 12.92 31.85 -17.01
C ALA A 983 13.37 33.02 -16.12
N ALA A 984 12.71 34.16 -16.29
CA ALA A 984 12.92 35.35 -15.46
C ALA A 984 11.74 35.54 -14.49
N HIS A 985 12.05 35.91 -13.25
CA HIS A 985 11.05 36.03 -12.18
C HIS A 985 10.25 37.35 -12.31
N PRO A 986 8.90 37.34 -12.31
CA PRO A 986 8.11 38.53 -12.69
C PRO A 986 8.14 39.69 -11.67
N LYS A 987 8.61 39.45 -10.44
CA LYS A 987 8.57 40.41 -9.31
C LYS A 987 9.91 40.69 -8.61
N ARG A 988 11.01 40.11 -9.08
CA ARG A 988 12.36 40.20 -8.50
C ARG A 988 13.36 40.11 -9.64
N ASP A 989 14.52 40.70 -9.49
CA ASP A 989 15.59 40.62 -10.47
C ASP A 989 16.35 39.30 -10.25
N LEU A 990 15.72 38.22 -10.71
CA LEU A 990 16.15 36.83 -10.51
C LEU A 990 15.85 36.02 -11.77
N VAL A 991 16.82 35.19 -12.18
CA VAL A 991 16.80 34.38 -13.40
C VAL A 991 17.20 32.95 -13.05
N VAL A 992 16.56 31.98 -13.70
CA VAL A 992 16.90 30.56 -13.63
C VAL A 992 17.14 30.01 -15.03
N ALA A 993 18.09 29.09 -15.16
CA ALA A 993 18.25 28.22 -16.32
C ALA A 993 18.35 26.75 -15.89
N THR A 994 17.85 25.84 -16.73
CA THR A 994 17.92 24.38 -16.52
C THR A 994 18.50 23.67 -17.73
N GLY A 995 19.27 22.60 -17.49
CA GLY A 995 19.92 21.80 -18.53
C GLY A 995 19.58 20.30 -18.48
N ALA A 996 20.37 19.53 -19.22
CA ALA A 996 20.43 18.08 -19.17
C ALA A 996 20.90 17.59 -17.78
N GLY A 997 20.45 16.40 -17.36
CA GLY A 997 20.69 15.90 -16.00
C GLY A 997 19.95 16.69 -14.90
N GLY A 998 18.93 17.48 -15.26
CA GLY A 998 18.08 18.21 -14.31
C GLY A 998 18.72 19.41 -13.61
N LYS A 999 19.99 19.74 -13.88
CA LYS A 999 20.71 20.79 -13.14
C LYS A 999 20.09 22.17 -13.40
N ALA A 1000 19.80 22.88 -12.31
CA ALA A 1000 19.29 24.25 -12.31
C ALA A 1000 20.36 25.22 -11.78
N ALA A 1001 20.55 26.34 -12.47
CA ALA A 1001 21.43 27.43 -12.05
C ALA A 1001 20.66 28.75 -11.97
N TRP A 1002 21.06 29.62 -11.03
CA TRP A 1002 20.34 30.84 -10.68
C TRP A 1002 21.27 32.04 -10.67
N TRP A 1003 20.77 33.19 -11.16
CA TRP A 1003 21.51 34.45 -11.20
C TRP A 1003 20.62 35.63 -10.85
N GLU A 1004 21.20 36.63 -10.18
CA GLU A 1004 20.62 37.95 -9.96
C GLU A 1004 21.22 38.94 -10.98
N PRO A 1005 20.43 39.56 -11.90
CA PRO A 1005 20.91 40.57 -12.85
C PRO A 1005 21.26 41.90 -12.19
N ALA A 1006 22.36 41.94 -11.44
CA ALA A 1006 22.83 43.08 -10.66
C ALA A 1006 22.98 44.34 -11.54
N ASP A 1007 22.25 45.40 -11.15
CA ASP A 1007 22.19 46.70 -11.82
C ASP A 1007 21.89 46.65 -13.34
N GLY A 1008 21.32 45.54 -13.84
CA GLY A 1008 21.13 45.29 -15.28
C GLY A 1008 22.42 45.09 -16.07
N ARG A 1009 23.54 44.78 -15.38
CA ARG A 1009 24.90 44.78 -15.97
C ARG A 1009 25.66 43.48 -15.82
N GLU A 1010 25.38 42.70 -14.78
CA GLU A 1010 26.15 41.53 -14.37
C GLU A 1010 25.19 40.42 -13.94
N LEU A 1011 25.43 39.17 -14.33
CA LEU A 1011 24.70 37.99 -13.88
C LEU A 1011 25.40 37.41 -12.67
N ARG A 1012 25.06 37.88 -11.47
CA ARG A 1012 25.66 37.34 -10.24
C ARG A 1012 25.07 35.99 -9.93
N ARG A 1013 25.87 34.93 -10.10
CA ARG A 1013 25.50 33.56 -9.78
C ARG A 1013 25.16 33.46 -8.28
N VAL A 1014 24.00 32.90 -7.98
CA VAL A 1014 23.60 32.62 -6.59
C VAL A 1014 24.27 31.31 -6.18
N GLU A 1015 25.10 31.35 -5.13
CA GLU A 1015 25.61 30.14 -4.50
C GLU A 1015 24.49 29.41 -3.75
N VAL A 1016 24.43 28.09 -3.97
CA VAL A 1016 23.52 27.15 -3.34
C VAL A 1016 24.36 25.91 -3.05
N GLU A 1017 24.31 25.38 -1.82
CA GLU A 1017 25.06 24.17 -1.46
C GLU A 1017 24.65 22.99 -2.36
N GLU A 1018 25.59 22.06 -2.62
CA GLU A 1018 25.59 21.15 -3.79
C GLU A 1018 24.36 20.24 -3.95
N TYR A 1019 23.26 20.78 -4.48
CA TYR A 1019 22.05 20.05 -4.84
C TYR A 1019 22.05 19.66 -6.32
N ARG A 1020 22.84 18.64 -6.67
CA ARG A 1020 23.17 18.34 -8.08
C ARG A 1020 22.16 17.47 -8.85
N ASP A 1021 21.30 16.69 -8.17
CA ASP A 1021 20.57 15.56 -8.81
C ASP A 1021 19.02 15.56 -8.66
N TYR A 1022 18.42 16.49 -7.92
CA TYR A 1022 17.02 16.33 -7.42
C TYR A 1022 15.87 16.86 -8.29
N LEU A 1023 16.14 17.24 -9.55
CA LEU A 1023 15.10 17.47 -10.57
C LEU A 1023 14.83 16.23 -11.44
N GLY A 1024 15.45 15.09 -11.09
CA GLY A 1024 15.49 13.88 -11.89
C GLY A 1024 16.84 13.78 -12.60
N SER A 1025 17.63 12.77 -12.24
CA SER A 1025 18.95 12.49 -12.80
C SER A 1025 18.88 11.81 -14.17
N HIS A 1026 18.16 12.42 -15.11
CA HIS A 1026 17.86 11.86 -16.43
C HIS A 1026 18.52 12.66 -17.57
N PRO A 1027 18.96 12.00 -18.67
CA PRO A 1027 19.74 12.66 -19.73
C PRO A 1027 19.00 13.81 -20.41
N ASP A 1028 17.68 13.65 -20.56
CA ASP A 1028 16.82 14.41 -21.46
C ASP A 1028 16.44 15.83 -20.96
N GLY A 1029 16.72 16.15 -19.69
CA GLY A 1029 16.58 17.48 -19.11
C GLY A 1029 15.18 18.10 -19.09
N ILE A 1030 15.12 19.41 -18.82
CA ILE A 1030 13.87 20.18 -18.65
C ILE A 1030 13.63 21.06 -19.89
N PRO A 1031 12.69 20.70 -20.78
CA PRO A 1031 12.44 21.46 -22.01
C PRO A 1031 11.64 22.76 -21.82
N SER A 1032 11.05 23.01 -20.65
CA SER A 1032 10.18 24.18 -20.44
C SER A 1032 10.09 24.58 -18.96
N LEU A 1033 10.12 25.89 -18.70
CA LEU A 1033 9.99 26.52 -17.38
C LEU A 1033 8.92 27.63 -17.40
N SER A 1034 8.21 27.80 -16.29
CA SER A 1034 7.25 28.90 -16.13
C SER A 1034 7.14 29.34 -14.66
N PHE A 1035 7.32 30.62 -14.38
CA PHE A 1035 6.96 31.22 -13.08
C PHE A 1035 5.46 31.51 -13.03
N SER A 1036 4.86 31.42 -11.84
CA SER A 1036 3.54 32.00 -11.60
C SER A 1036 3.61 33.53 -11.71
N GLY A 1037 2.56 34.17 -12.27
CA GLY A 1037 2.50 35.64 -12.36
C GLY A 1037 2.58 36.36 -11.01
N ASP A 1038 2.23 35.68 -9.91
CA ASP A 1038 2.40 36.18 -8.55
C ASP A 1038 3.85 36.08 -8.02
N GLY A 1039 4.76 35.44 -8.75
CA GLY A 1039 6.16 35.22 -8.42
C GLY A 1039 6.41 34.16 -7.35
N ARG A 1040 5.37 33.51 -6.83
CA ARG A 1040 5.54 32.57 -5.71
C ARG A 1040 6.06 31.21 -6.12
N LEU A 1041 5.77 30.75 -7.33
CA LEU A 1041 6.04 29.39 -7.77
C LEU A 1041 6.85 29.36 -9.06
N LEU A 1042 7.74 28.38 -9.17
CA LEU A 1042 8.31 27.93 -10.44
C LEU A 1042 7.74 26.56 -10.78
N ALA A 1043 7.41 26.33 -12.05
CA ALA A 1043 7.10 25.01 -12.60
C ALA A 1043 8.07 24.66 -13.73
N GLY A 1044 8.38 23.38 -13.87
CA GLY A 1044 9.19 22.82 -14.95
C GLY A 1044 8.58 21.56 -15.53
N ALA A 1045 8.64 21.41 -16.86
CA ALA A 1045 8.29 20.18 -17.55
C ALA A 1045 9.43 19.15 -17.40
N ASP A 1046 9.08 17.91 -17.09
CA ASP A 1046 9.98 16.77 -17.01
C ASP A 1046 9.47 15.67 -17.97
N ARG A 1047 10.39 15.11 -18.74
CA ARG A 1047 10.10 14.05 -19.71
C ARG A 1047 9.84 12.70 -19.05
N ASP A 1048 10.34 12.44 -17.85
CA ASP A 1048 10.15 11.17 -17.15
C ASP A 1048 9.11 11.25 -16.01
N ASN A 1049 9.04 12.37 -15.27
CA ASN A 1049 8.17 12.51 -14.09
C ASN A 1049 7.06 13.58 -14.21
N GLY A 1050 6.83 14.14 -15.41
CA GLY A 1050 5.69 15.01 -15.68
C GLY A 1050 5.93 16.48 -15.38
N VAL A 1051 5.42 17.01 -14.27
CA VAL A 1051 5.61 18.44 -13.92
C VAL A 1051 5.98 18.63 -12.46
N HIS A 1052 7.13 19.28 -12.24
CA HIS A 1052 7.60 19.70 -10.93
C HIS A 1052 7.13 21.10 -10.59
N ARG A 1053 6.88 21.37 -9.30
CA ARG A 1053 6.54 22.70 -8.76
C ARG A 1053 7.35 22.98 -7.50
N ARG A 1054 7.81 24.22 -7.32
CA ARG A 1054 8.52 24.68 -6.11
C ARG A 1054 8.11 26.10 -5.73
N ASP A 1055 8.01 26.40 -4.43
CA ASP A 1055 7.83 27.77 -3.92
C ASP A 1055 9.20 28.48 -3.86
N VAL A 1056 9.23 29.74 -4.29
CA VAL A 1056 10.44 30.57 -4.46
C VAL A 1056 10.32 31.88 -3.64
N THR A 1057 9.48 31.90 -2.61
CA THR A 1057 9.24 33.10 -1.79
C THR A 1057 10.34 33.42 -0.78
N GLY A 1058 11.18 32.44 -0.39
CA GLY A 1058 12.39 32.68 0.41
C GLY A 1058 13.51 33.40 -0.35
N LYS A 1059 14.72 33.49 0.24
CA LYS A 1059 15.95 33.71 -0.53
C LYS A 1059 16.33 32.42 -1.23
N VAL A 1060 16.88 32.50 -2.44
CA VAL A 1060 17.24 31.29 -3.24
C VAL A 1060 18.28 30.42 -2.54
N SER A 1061 19.23 31.02 -1.81
CA SER A 1061 20.23 30.31 -0.99
C SER A 1061 19.67 29.71 0.31
N GLU A 1062 18.47 30.10 0.74
CA GLU A 1062 17.81 29.63 1.96
C GLU A 1062 16.62 28.68 1.65
N VAL A 1063 16.44 28.26 0.39
CA VAL A 1063 15.43 27.25 0.01
C VAL A 1063 15.98 25.85 0.28
N GLU A 1064 16.20 25.55 1.57
CA GLU A 1064 16.53 24.22 2.05
C GLU A 1064 15.49 23.20 1.56
N ASN A 1065 15.97 22.00 1.20
CA ASN A 1065 15.21 20.84 0.73
C ASN A 1065 14.39 21.03 -0.56
N TRP A 1066 14.68 20.19 -1.55
CA TRP A 1066 13.85 20.01 -2.74
C TRP A 1066 12.63 19.10 -2.44
N GLN A 1067 11.73 19.55 -1.56
CA GLN A 1067 10.40 18.94 -1.51
C GLN A 1067 9.64 19.33 -2.78
N SER A 1068 9.53 18.39 -3.73
CA SER A 1068 8.66 18.55 -4.90
C SER A 1068 7.21 18.69 -4.41
N LEU A 1069 6.57 19.82 -4.73
CA LEU A 1069 5.16 20.08 -4.36
C LEU A 1069 4.24 19.27 -5.28
N SER A 1070 4.25 17.95 -5.05
CA SER A 1070 3.77 16.88 -5.92
C SER A 1070 4.40 16.89 -7.32
N ALA A 1071 5.11 15.83 -7.67
CA ALA A 1071 5.32 15.49 -9.08
C ALA A 1071 3.94 15.22 -9.68
N LEU A 1072 3.46 16.15 -10.50
CA LEU A 1072 2.09 16.13 -11.00
C LEU A 1072 2.00 15.07 -12.12
N PRO A 1073 1.27 13.94 -11.91
CA PRO A 1073 1.33 12.83 -12.84
C PRO A 1073 0.78 13.22 -14.21
N SER A 1074 1.68 13.34 -15.18
CA SER A 1074 1.33 13.17 -16.59
C SER A 1074 1.25 11.66 -16.89
N GLY A 1075 0.45 11.27 -17.88
CA GLY A 1075 0.45 9.88 -18.35
C GLY A 1075 1.61 9.59 -19.30
N GLU A 1076 2.23 10.65 -19.81
CA GLU A 1076 3.16 10.70 -20.93
C GLU A 1076 4.16 11.84 -20.70
N PRO A 1077 5.39 11.79 -21.25
CA PRO A 1077 6.41 12.82 -21.12
C PRO A 1077 5.93 14.26 -21.35
N ALA A 1078 6.12 15.16 -20.39
CA ALA A 1078 5.79 16.58 -20.56
C ALA A 1078 6.84 17.30 -21.43
N GLN A 1079 6.41 18.24 -22.26
CA GLN A 1079 7.28 19.04 -23.12
C GLN A 1079 7.11 20.54 -22.91
N SER A 1080 5.93 21.00 -22.49
CA SER A 1080 5.64 22.43 -22.30
C SER A 1080 4.81 22.69 -21.04
N VAL A 1081 5.12 23.77 -20.32
CA VAL A 1081 4.36 24.26 -19.16
C VAL A 1081 4.11 25.77 -19.24
N ALA A 1082 2.96 26.22 -18.77
CA ALA A 1082 2.62 27.64 -18.66
C ALA A 1082 1.68 27.90 -17.47
N TYR A 1083 2.01 28.85 -16.59
CA TYR A 1083 1.04 29.38 -15.63
C TYR A 1083 0.07 30.37 -16.30
N SER A 1084 -1.17 30.44 -15.79
CA SER A 1084 -2.09 31.53 -16.10
C SER A 1084 -1.59 32.86 -15.50
N PRO A 1085 -1.87 34.03 -16.10
CA PRO A 1085 -1.38 35.32 -15.60
C PRO A 1085 -1.80 35.63 -14.16
N ASP A 1086 -2.99 35.18 -13.77
CA ASP A 1086 -3.56 35.30 -12.43
C ASP A 1086 -3.02 34.27 -11.41
N SER A 1087 -2.11 33.37 -11.83
CA SER A 1087 -1.54 32.28 -11.04
C SER A 1087 -2.53 31.25 -10.49
N ARG A 1088 -3.78 31.25 -10.97
CA ARG A 1088 -4.82 30.30 -10.53
C ARG A 1088 -4.69 28.92 -11.19
N TYR A 1089 -3.97 28.78 -12.30
CA TYR A 1089 -3.83 27.52 -13.05
C TYR A 1089 -2.44 27.35 -13.67
N LEU A 1090 -2.07 26.10 -13.91
CA LEU A 1090 -0.85 25.64 -14.59
C LEU A 1090 -1.26 24.66 -15.68
N ALA A 1091 -1.03 25.04 -16.94
CA ALA A 1091 -1.18 24.16 -18.09
C ALA A 1091 0.11 23.37 -18.32
N ALA A 1092 -0.03 22.08 -18.64
CA ALA A 1092 1.06 21.18 -19.00
C ALA A 1092 0.69 20.41 -20.28
N GLY A 1093 1.61 20.31 -21.25
CA GLY A 1093 1.38 19.66 -22.54
C GLY A 1093 2.39 18.56 -22.81
N ASP A 1094 1.93 17.39 -23.26
CA ASP A 1094 2.74 16.17 -23.38
C ASP A 1094 3.06 15.74 -24.83
N VAL A 1095 3.90 14.71 -24.95
CA VAL A 1095 4.28 14.09 -26.24
C VAL A 1095 3.13 13.39 -26.95
N ALA A 1096 2.13 12.88 -26.21
CA ALA A 1096 0.97 12.24 -26.80
C ALA A 1096 -0.05 13.26 -27.35
N GLY A 1097 0.11 14.54 -27.05
CA GLY A 1097 -0.75 15.62 -27.53
C GLY A 1097 -1.97 15.89 -26.66
N GLU A 1098 -1.96 15.44 -25.41
CA GLU A 1098 -2.90 15.88 -24.37
C GLU A 1098 -2.35 17.11 -23.61
N ILE A 1099 -3.27 17.90 -23.06
CA ILE A 1099 -2.97 19.05 -22.20
C ILE A 1099 -3.71 18.84 -20.87
N ARG A 1100 -3.05 19.11 -19.74
CA ARG A 1100 -3.60 18.99 -18.38
C ARG A 1100 -3.59 20.35 -17.69
N LEU A 1101 -4.74 20.80 -17.20
CA LEU A 1101 -4.89 22.04 -16.43
C LEU A 1101 -4.94 21.75 -14.94
N TRP A 1102 -3.84 21.99 -14.24
CA TRP A 1102 -3.76 21.88 -12.78
C TRP A 1102 -4.15 23.21 -12.11
N PRO A 1103 -4.85 23.20 -10.98
CA PRO A 1103 -5.08 24.42 -10.22
C PRO A 1103 -3.81 24.83 -9.46
N GLY A 1104 -3.55 26.13 -9.44
CA GLY A 1104 -2.41 26.74 -8.74
C GLY A 1104 -2.51 26.65 -7.22
N ARG A 1105 -3.73 26.54 -6.69
CA ARG A 1105 -4.06 26.32 -5.27
C ARG A 1105 -5.25 25.35 -5.17
N THR A 1106 -5.51 24.77 -4.00
CA THR A 1106 -6.75 24.02 -3.74
C THR A 1106 -7.98 24.88 -4.05
N TRP A 1107 -9.04 24.30 -4.61
CA TRP A 1107 -10.23 25.06 -5.02
C TRP A 1107 -11.02 25.64 -3.83
N ALA A 1108 -10.81 25.10 -2.62
CA ALA A 1108 -11.25 25.67 -1.37
C ALA A 1108 -10.10 26.38 -0.64
N SER A 1109 -10.37 27.57 -0.12
CA SER A 1109 -9.57 28.24 0.91
C SER A 1109 -9.96 27.70 2.29
N ALA A 1110 -8.97 27.33 3.10
CA ALA A 1110 -9.18 27.05 4.52
C ALA A 1110 -9.73 28.28 5.23
N ILE A 1111 -10.73 28.09 6.10
CA ILE A 1111 -11.08 29.04 7.15
C ILE A 1111 -10.04 28.86 8.27
N GLU A 1112 -9.66 29.92 8.97
CA GLU A 1112 -8.81 29.85 10.17
C GLU A 1112 -9.58 30.31 11.42
N GLY A 1113 -9.32 29.63 12.54
CA GLY A 1113 -10.14 29.66 13.75
C GLY A 1113 -9.49 28.91 14.92
N ARG A 1114 -9.93 29.17 16.16
CA ARG A 1114 -9.29 28.68 17.39
C ARG A 1114 -9.90 27.37 17.89
N VAL A 1115 -9.08 26.31 17.86
CA VAL A 1115 -9.38 25.02 18.50
C VAL A 1115 -8.72 24.98 19.90
N PRO A 1116 -9.47 24.80 21.00
CA PRO A 1116 -8.90 24.43 22.29
C PRO A 1116 -8.18 23.08 22.19
N SER A 1117 -7.04 22.91 22.88
CA SER A 1117 -6.24 21.69 22.79
C SER A 1117 -7.04 20.41 23.07
N ILE A 1118 -6.68 19.32 22.37
CA ILE A 1118 -7.30 17.98 22.37
C ILE A 1118 -8.44 17.81 21.33
N VAL A 1119 -8.04 17.74 20.05
CA VAL A 1119 -8.70 16.92 19.02
C VAL A 1119 -7.60 16.34 18.11
N GLU A 1120 -7.36 15.03 18.17
CA GLU A 1120 -6.68 14.27 17.12
C GLU A 1120 -7.73 13.82 16.09
N ALA A 1121 -7.40 13.74 14.79
CA ALA A 1121 -8.44 13.74 13.77
C ALA A 1121 -8.25 12.78 12.59
N GLY A 1122 -8.85 11.60 12.68
CA GLY A 1122 -9.16 10.79 11.50
C GLY A 1122 -10.29 11.41 10.66
N THR A 1123 -10.12 11.41 9.33
CA THR A 1123 -11.17 11.60 8.29
C THR A 1123 -12.21 12.71 8.57
N SER A 1124 -11.86 13.98 8.29
CA SER A 1124 -12.68 15.11 8.70
C SER A 1124 -13.91 15.40 7.82
N ALA A 1125 -15.07 15.63 8.46
CA ALA A 1125 -16.33 16.03 7.83
C ALA A 1125 -16.81 17.43 8.29
N PHE A 1126 -17.86 17.95 7.64
CA PHE A 1126 -18.61 19.14 8.04
C PHE A 1126 -19.94 18.69 8.69
N SER A 1127 -20.44 19.41 9.69
CA SER A 1127 -21.59 18.99 10.51
C SER A 1127 -22.94 19.02 9.77
N GLY A 1128 -23.85 18.12 10.17
CA GLY A 1128 -25.19 17.99 9.56
C GLY A 1128 -26.16 19.14 9.84
N ASP A 1129 -25.82 20.03 10.78
CA ASP A 1129 -26.53 21.28 11.08
C ASP A 1129 -25.88 22.51 10.42
N GLY A 1130 -24.77 22.33 9.69
CA GLY A 1130 -24.11 23.38 8.93
C GLY A 1130 -23.32 24.39 9.76
N LYS A 1131 -23.05 24.12 11.05
CA LYS A 1131 -22.30 25.05 11.92
C LYS A 1131 -20.79 24.77 12.08
N LEU A 1132 -20.20 23.56 11.90
CA LEU A 1132 -18.71 23.45 11.81
C LEU A 1132 -17.96 22.17 11.25
N VAL A 1133 -16.60 22.15 11.28
CA VAL A 1133 -15.70 21.79 10.13
C VAL A 1133 -14.20 21.34 10.44
N LEU A 1134 -13.64 20.35 9.68
CA LEU A 1134 -12.19 20.00 9.32
C LEU A 1134 -11.12 19.56 10.39
N ALA A 1135 -10.04 18.78 10.03
CA ALA A 1135 -8.79 18.60 10.88
C ALA A 1135 -7.39 17.91 10.48
N GLN A 1136 -7.10 17.01 9.50
CA GLN A 1136 -5.70 16.44 9.21
C GLN A 1136 -5.04 16.60 7.78
N THR A 1137 -3.80 17.15 7.66
CA THR A 1137 -2.86 17.30 6.48
C THR A 1137 -1.37 17.35 6.89
N GLU A 1138 -0.47 16.55 6.31
CA GLU A 1138 0.97 16.55 6.66
C GLU A 1138 1.72 17.89 6.45
N ASN A 1139 2.52 18.30 7.43
CA ASN A 1139 3.57 19.32 7.34
C ASN A 1139 4.90 18.73 6.85
N ALA A 1140 5.84 19.58 6.42
CA ALA A 1140 7.15 19.22 5.88
C ALA A 1140 8.10 18.45 6.84
N ASP A 1141 7.75 18.37 8.13
CA ASP A 1141 8.42 17.62 9.21
C ASP A 1141 7.76 16.25 9.49
N TYR A 1142 6.86 15.79 8.61
CA TYR A 1142 6.02 14.60 8.74
C TYR A 1142 4.96 14.70 9.89
N THR A 1143 4.19 15.80 9.98
CA THR A 1143 3.14 15.98 11.03
C THR A 1143 1.75 16.48 10.55
N THR A 1144 0.64 15.80 10.92
CA THR A 1144 -0.69 15.91 10.26
C THR A 1144 -1.70 16.92 10.87
N ARG A 1145 -2.25 17.87 10.08
CA ARG A 1145 -2.93 19.14 10.50
C ARG A 1145 -3.88 19.90 9.48
N THR A 1146 -5.03 19.38 9.01
CA THR A 1146 -5.94 20.09 8.04
C THR A 1146 -6.68 21.21 8.76
N ARG A 1147 -7.01 22.27 8.03
CA ARG A 1147 -7.55 23.51 8.58
C ARG A 1147 -8.77 24.04 7.82
N VAL A 1148 -9.79 24.63 8.47
CA VAL A 1148 -10.13 24.65 9.92
C VAL A 1148 -11.57 25.19 10.12
N TRP A 1149 -11.98 25.13 11.38
CA TRP A 1149 -12.98 25.85 12.21
C TRP A 1149 -13.11 27.39 11.90
N ASP A 1150 -14.09 28.17 12.37
CA ASP A 1150 -14.40 28.49 13.78
C ASP A 1150 -15.91 28.46 14.12
N ILE A 1151 -16.22 28.13 15.37
CA ILE A 1151 -17.54 27.77 15.92
C ILE A 1151 -18.45 28.99 16.14
N SER A 1152 -19.41 29.21 15.23
CA SER A 1152 -20.51 30.15 15.43
C SER A 1152 -21.81 29.38 15.68
N ASP A 1153 -22.16 28.92 16.89
CA ASP A 1153 -21.69 29.34 18.23
C ASP A 1153 -21.84 28.17 19.24
N LEU A 1154 -21.47 28.39 20.51
CA LEU A 1154 -21.75 27.53 21.68
C LEU A 1154 -23.27 27.44 22.01
N ARG A 1155 -24.09 26.93 21.09
CA ARG A 1155 -25.57 26.91 21.15
C ARG A 1155 -26.19 28.30 21.34
N ALA A 1156 -25.85 29.21 20.44
CA ALA A 1156 -26.60 30.43 20.12
C ALA A 1156 -26.98 30.44 18.63
#